data_AF-A0A0E4HFS4-F1
#
_entry.id   AF-A0A0E4HFS4-F1
#
_cell.length_a   1.000
_cell.length_b   1.000
_cell.length_c   1.000
_cell.angle_alpha   90.00
_cell.angle_beta   90.00
_cell.angle_gamma   90.00
#
_symmetry.space_group_name_H-M   'P 1'
#
loop_
_entity.id
_entity.type
_entity.pdbx_description
1 polymer ?
#
loop_
_entity_poly.entity_id
_entity_poly.type
_entity_poly.pdbx_seq_one_letter_code
_entity_poly.pdbx_strand_id
1 'polypeptide(L)'
;MTASGYSVNPASQLDAEIGNYILSNPTGDFSNVITRDHRWQVFYHLSDQPAGLLSWYPFRSNSSLLQLGGGFGAHTGMLCDRCSSVTVLEADAYRAKCIRTRWSEKSELQVLCGDNSVLPSDSAFDYIVMIVGPDSREPIFAGQGYISLLRQVKSLLAEDGKLLFAVSNRLGVQYLCGTPDLSTGIPFDGLNNYPTGALMPSLSKPELLDVLKQVGLLNIKLYYPFPDHLLPQLVYTDEFPPGEELSERLRPYQVKQDSLVIDSRNLYGPLIANGLLQFFANSLLAECSNADLSSVVYAAVSSERNREECFSTSIHNNGTVEKCPMYKEGMKGLGRLCKNLIDLESHDIPVISFRFEDNRLIMPRILAPTLSVYLRELVTYDTDGFIRYLDELYKYILQSSEHMPADKNVLAELDPNAEWGPILSKAYLEMIPVNCFFDNGQFLFFDQEFVKENYPAKYIMFRAINDIYWFAPHTEHYVPRHEMQERYGLTDLWPVFLQEESRFQDQLRQREMYKQFYKWVSTDPKNIMRNGRLLLMDKKPQQIHVNIPERTFAAVDGAEGKLIVLFGAGRMMDHYLKKYAASYPPAFIVDNDETKWNTEKLGFLIKSPQVLQELTPGQYRVIICNAAYDEIARQLERMGIKDYRIYQRAFDEMLGNVEIIPHSNGKYNIGYVTGVFDLFHIGHLNILRKSKEQCEYLIAGVLTDELAEHDKRKRPFISFEERLAIVQQIKYVDRAIAVDFHNTNKLEAWKQLRYDCHFSGTDHEQEWYWLQKQLQTLGSNMEFIPYTESTSSTKLQQMINKTLI
;
A
#
# COMPACT_ATOMS: atom_id res chain seq x y z
N MET A 1 29.29 -14.83 16.92
CA MET A 1 30.32 -14.25 17.82
C MET A 1 30.27 -12.74 17.64
N THR A 2 30.39 -11.95 18.71
CA THR A 2 30.44 -10.48 18.61
C THR A 2 31.88 -10.02 18.54
N ALA A 3 32.28 -9.33 17.46
CA ALA A 3 33.50 -8.53 17.47
C ALA A 3 33.37 -7.44 18.55
N SER A 4 34.47 -7.11 19.23
CA SER A 4 34.48 -6.08 20.27
C SER A 4 34.12 -4.70 19.68
N GLY A 5 33.03 -4.08 20.17
CA GLY A 5 32.65 -2.70 19.79
C GLY A 5 31.20 -2.51 19.32
N TYR A 6 30.45 -3.59 19.04
CA TYR A 6 29.06 -3.49 18.58
C TYR A 6 28.05 -3.45 19.74
N SER A 7 27.14 -2.47 19.70
CA SER A 7 26.04 -2.33 20.65
C SER A 7 24.97 -3.40 20.42
N VAL A 8 24.61 -4.16 21.45
CA VAL A 8 23.50 -5.13 21.41
C VAL A 8 22.15 -4.47 21.72
N ASN A 9 22.08 -3.13 21.66
CA ASN A 9 20.83 -2.39 21.82
C ASN A 9 20.16 -2.19 20.45
N PRO A 10 18.82 -2.16 20.40
CA PRO A 10 18.09 -1.95 19.17
C PRO A 10 18.39 -0.57 18.56
N ALA A 11 18.54 -0.51 17.24
CA ALA A 11 18.83 0.73 16.50
C ALA A 11 17.63 1.69 16.43
N SER A 12 16.42 1.21 16.71
CA SER A 12 15.19 2.00 16.69
C SER A 12 14.15 1.40 17.64
N GLN A 13 13.08 2.16 17.95
CA GLN A 13 11.94 1.61 18.69
C GLN A 13 11.27 0.46 17.94
N LEU A 14 11.16 0.56 16.61
CA LEU A 14 10.60 -0.51 15.78
C LEU A 14 11.43 -1.79 15.85
N ASP A 15 12.77 -1.66 15.80
CA ASP A 15 13.69 -2.79 15.97
C ASP A 15 13.48 -3.45 17.34
N ALA A 16 13.39 -2.63 18.40
CA ALA A 16 13.15 -3.11 19.76
C ALA A 16 11.85 -3.92 19.86
N GLU A 17 10.78 -3.44 19.22
CA GLU A 17 9.48 -4.09 19.24
C GLU A 17 9.48 -5.40 18.44
N ILE A 18 10.07 -5.43 17.25
CA ILE A 18 10.21 -6.67 16.45
C ILE A 18 11.05 -7.70 17.21
N GLY A 19 12.18 -7.29 17.77
CA GLY A 19 13.00 -8.18 18.58
C GLY A 19 12.27 -8.71 19.81
N ASN A 20 11.48 -7.87 20.49
CA ASN A 20 10.64 -8.31 21.62
C ASN A 20 9.55 -9.32 21.19
N TYR A 21 8.96 -9.17 20.01
CA TYR A 21 8.02 -10.17 19.47
C TYR A 21 8.73 -11.51 19.24
N ILE A 22 9.95 -11.51 18.69
CA ILE A 22 10.75 -12.72 18.50
C ILE A 22 11.09 -13.38 19.84
N LEU A 23 11.56 -12.59 20.81
CA LEU A 23 11.95 -13.11 22.12
C LEU A 23 10.77 -13.64 22.93
N SER A 24 9.58 -13.07 22.76
CA SER A 24 8.35 -13.48 23.45
C SER A 24 7.61 -14.65 22.79
N ASN A 25 7.99 -15.07 21.57
CA ASN A 25 7.33 -16.15 20.83
C ASN A 25 8.34 -17.22 20.37
N PRO A 26 8.88 -18.04 21.29
CA PRO A 26 9.95 -19.01 20.98
C PRO A 26 9.50 -20.14 20.05
N THR A 27 8.20 -20.33 19.84
CA THR A 27 7.65 -21.29 18.88
C THR A 27 7.87 -20.87 17.41
N GLY A 28 8.20 -19.59 17.18
CA GLY A 28 8.28 -19.01 15.84
C GLY A 28 6.92 -18.73 15.19
N ASP A 29 5.82 -18.90 15.94
CA ASP A 29 4.47 -18.53 15.50
C ASP A 29 4.18 -17.07 15.84
N PHE A 30 3.99 -16.25 14.81
CA PHE A 30 3.71 -14.82 14.92
C PHE A 30 2.29 -14.45 14.51
N SER A 31 1.39 -15.42 14.35
CA SER A 31 0.02 -15.21 13.86
C SER A 31 -0.73 -14.15 14.67
N ASN A 32 -0.63 -14.21 16.00
CA ASN A 32 -1.24 -13.24 16.91
C ASN A 32 -0.63 -11.83 16.81
N VAL A 33 0.67 -11.73 16.53
CA VAL A 33 1.37 -10.46 16.36
C VAL A 33 0.92 -9.81 15.05
N ILE A 34 0.96 -10.56 13.95
CA ILE A 34 0.58 -10.10 12.61
C ILE A 34 -0.89 -9.65 12.55
N THR A 35 -1.77 -10.33 13.30
CA THR A 35 -3.19 -9.96 13.38
C THR A 35 -3.41 -8.60 14.08
N ARG A 36 -2.54 -8.23 15.03
CA ARG A 36 -2.74 -7.05 15.91
C ARG A 36 -1.89 -5.85 15.51
N ASP A 37 -0.67 -6.09 15.02
CA ASP A 37 0.25 -5.05 14.61
C ASP A 37 0.16 -4.83 13.10
N HIS A 38 -0.36 -3.67 12.73
CA HIS A 38 -0.66 -3.34 11.34
C HIS A 38 0.52 -2.72 10.57
N ARG A 39 1.71 -2.63 11.18
CA ARG A 39 2.87 -2.02 10.52
C ARG A 39 3.48 -2.98 9.53
N TRP A 40 3.81 -2.46 8.35
CA TRP A 40 4.33 -3.28 7.25
C TRP A 40 5.68 -3.92 7.58
N GLN A 41 6.58 -3.22 8.29
CA GLN A 41 7.88 -3.80 8.68
C GLN A 41 7.71 -5.00 9.62
N VAL A 42 6.74 -4.96 10.54
CA VAL A 42 6.44 -6.08 11.43
C VAL A 42 5.91 -7.26 10.62
N PHE A 43 4.99 -7.00 9.68
CA PHE A 43 4.48 -8.01 8.75
C PHE A 43 5.59 -8.65 7.92
N TYR A 44 6.45 -7.84 7.29
CA TYR A 44 7.55 -8.31 6.45
C TYR A 44 8.52 -9.20 7.24
N HIS A 45 8.91 -8.81 8.46
CA HIS A 45 9.89 -9.60 9.21
C HIS A 45 9.32 -10.86 9.85
N LEU A 46 8.03 -10.88 10.21
CA LEU A 46 7.45 -11.94 11.03
C LEU A 46 6.49 -12.88 10.27
N SER A 47 5.97 -12.48 9.11
CA SER A 47 5.15 -13.38 8.28
C SER A 47 6.01 -14.39 7.50
N ASP A 48 5.34 -15.44 7.03
CA ASP A 48 5.94 -16.49 6.20
C ASP A 48 6.05 -16.07 4.70
N GLN A 49 5.38 -14.98 4.29
CA GLN A 49 5.28 -14.55 2.88
C GLN A 49 6.63 -14.25 2.18
N PRO A 50 7.62 -13.61 2.82
CA PRO A 50 8.91 -13.33 2.17
C PRO A 50 9.67 -14.60 1.75
N ALA A 51 9.40 -15.75 2.36
CA ALA A 51 10.00 -17.02 1.95
C ALA A 51 9.67 -17.37 0.48
N GLY A 52 8.57 -16.85 -0.06
CA GLY A 52 8.17 -17.01 -1.45
C GLY A 52 9.21 -16.56 -2.48
N LEU A 53 10.16 -15.69 -2.10
CA LEU A 53 11.18 -15.19 -3.04
C LEU A 53 12.09 -16.30 -3.57
N LEU A 54 12.42 -17.28 -2.73
CA LEU A 54 13.43 -18.29 -3.03
C LEU A 54 12.98 -19.72 -2.71
N SER A 55 11.76 -19.94 -2.20
CA SER A 55 11.25 -21.28 -1.88
C SER A 55 11.06 -22.18 -3.10
N TRP A 56 10.96 -21.62 -4.30
CA TRP A 56 10.92 -22.34 -5.57
C TRP A 56 12.32 -22.64 -6.12
N TYR A 57 13.36 -21.96 -5.64
CA TYR A 57 14.70 -22.08 -6.21
C TYR A 57 15.34 -23.44 -5.84
N PRO A 58 15.95 -24.15 -6.81
CA PRO A 58 16.47 -25.50 -6.61
C PRO A 58 17.86 -25.50 -5.96
N PHE A 59 17.94 -25.13 -4.68
CA PHE A 59 19.16 -25.27 -3.89
C PHE A 59 19.61 -26.73 -3.78
N ARG A 60 20.93 -26.96 -3.81
CA ARG A 60 21.52 -28.27 -3.51
C ARG A 60 21.49 -28.52 -2.00
N SER A 61 20.95 -29.65 -1.55
CA SER A 61 20.79 -29.92 -0.11
C SER A 61 22.10 -30.02 0.67
N ASN A 62 23.20 -30.38 0.00
CA ASN A 62 24.53 -30.55 0.58
C ASN A 62 25.46 -29.33 0.39
N SER A 63 24.91 -28.14 0.15
CA SER A 63 25.68 -26.94 -0.14
C SER A 63 25.87 -26.00 1.05
N SER A 64 26.91 -25.16 0.98
CA SER A 64 27.10 -24.02 1.88
C SER A 64 26.45 -22.74 1.35
N LEU A 65 25.82 -21.96 2.21
CA LEU A 65 25.14 -20.72 1.84
C LEU A 65 25.56 -19.55 2.74
N LEU A 66 25.89 -18.41 2.14
CA LEU A 66 26.06 -17.13 2.81
C LEU A 66 24.85 -16.23 2.54
N GLN A 67 24.15 -15.81 3.59
CA GLN A 67 23.12 -14.77 3.52
C GLN A 67 23.72 -13.44 3.98
N LEU A 68 23.75 -12.45 3.09
CA LEU A 68 24.19 -11.09 3.36
C LEU A 68 22.99 -10.21 3.74
N GLY A 69 22.99 -9.67 4.96
CA GLY A 69 21.86 -8.92 5.50
C GLY A 69 20.71 -9.85 5.91
N GLY A 70 20.63 -10.15 7.19
CA GLY A 70 19.63 -11.05 7.75
C GLY A 70 18.34 -10.33 8.18
N GLY A 71 18.43 -9.04 8.52
CA GLY A 71 17.32 -8.31 9.13
C GLY A 71 16.89 -9.01 10.42
N PHE A 72 15.62 -9.43 10.50
CA PHE A 72 15.12 -10.28 11.60
C PHE A 72 14.91 -11.75 11.20
N GLY A 73 15.56 -12.19 10.13
CA GLY A 73 15.66 -13.59 9.73
C GLY A 73 14.45 -14.12 8.97
N ALA A 74 13.75 -13.26 8.20
CA ALA A 74 12.56 -13.62 7.43
C ALA A 74 12.79 -14.74 6.42
N HIS A 75 13.96 -14.76 5.76
CA HIS A 75 14.33 -15.82 4.80
C HIS A 75 15.19 -16.93 5.43
N THR A 76 15.84 -16.65 6.56
CA THR A 76 16.88 -17.51 7.15
C THR A 76 16.37 -18.92 7.46
N GLY A 77 15.18 -19.05 8.05
CA GLY A 77 14.61 -20.36 8.38
C GLY A 77 14.46 -21.27 7.16
N MET A 78 13.91 -20.73 6.07
CA MET A 78 13.74 -21.45 4.80
C MET A 78 15.09 -21.82 4.18
N LEU A 79 16.08 -20.92 4.19
CA LEU A 79 17.43 -21.23 3.68
C LEU A 79 18.09 -22.38 4.46
N CYS A 80 17.94 -22.40 5.79
CA CYS A 80 18.40 -23.50 6.65
C CYS A 80 17.71 -24.84 6.36
N ASP A 81 16.49 -24.83 5.83
CA ASP A 81 15.79 -26.06 5.42
C ASP A 81 16.22 -26.56 4.03
N ARG A 82 16.96 -25.75 3.26
CA ARG A 82 17.35 -26.04 1.88
C ARG A 82 18.85 -26.32 1.70
N CYS A 83 19.70 -25.84 2.60
CA CYS A 83 21.15 -26.02 2.55
C CYS A 83 21.67 -26.69 3.83
N SER A 84 22.75 -27.47 3.71
CA SER A 84 23.34 -28.16 4.85
C SER A 84 24.12 -27.26 5.80
N SER A 85 24.57 -26.09 5.33
CA SER A 85 25.26 -25.10 6.16
C SER A 85 24.87 -23.69 5.74
N VAL A 86 24.44 -22.86 6.70
CA VAL A 86 24.01 -21.48 6.44
C VAL A 86 24.74 -20.53 7.37
N THR A 87 25.44 -19.56 6.79
CA THR A 87 26.06 -18.45 7.50
C THR A 87 25.29 -17.17 7.18
N VAL A 88 24.83 -16.46 8.20
CA VAL A 88 24.22 -15.12 8.07
C VAL A 88 25.22 -14.08 8.53
N LEU A 89 25.53 -13.12 7.67
CA LEU A 89 26.31 -11.93 8.01
C LEU A 89 25.37 -10.74 8.16
N GLU A 90 25.23 -10.25 9.39
CA GLU A 90 24.35 -9.13 9.74
C GLU A 90 25.16 -8.02 10.41
N ALA A 91 25.05 -6.79 9.92
CA ALA A 91 25.85 -5.67 10.41
C ALA A 91 25.39 -5.19 11.80
N ASP A 92 24.10 -5.33 12.12
CA ASP A 92 23.53 -4.93 13.40
C ASP A 92 23.54 -6.07 14.43
N ALA A 93 24.23 -5.87 15.55
CA ALA A 93 24.39 -6.91 16.58
C ALA A 93 23.07 -7.30 17.26
N TYR A 94 22.11 -6.38 17.39
CA TYR A 94 20.81 -6.68 17.99
C TYR A 94 19.98 -7.58 17.07
N ARG A 95 19.95 -7.25 15.77
CA ARG A 95 19.33 -8.09 14.73
C ARG A 95 19.98 -9.46 14.62
N ALA A 96 21.31 -9.53 14.58
CA ALA A 96 22.06 -10.78 14.58
C ALA A 96 21.69 -11.68 15.78
N LYS A 97 21.58 -11.10 16.98
CA LYS A 97 21.10 -11.81 18.18
C LYS A 97 19.67 -12.31 18.01
N CYS A 98 18.76 -11.50 17.48
CA CYS A 98 17.38 -11.90 17.23
C CYS A 98 17.30 -13.08 16.25
N ILE A 99 18.05 -13.05 15.14
CA ILE A 99 18.11 -14.16 14.17
C ILE A 99 18.58 -15.45 14.85
N ARG A 100 19.68 -15.40 15.59
CA ARG A 100 20.21 -16.58 16.29
C ARG A 100 19.21 -17.14 17.29
N THR A 101 18.46 -16.27 17.97
CA THR A 101 17.48 -16.66 18.99
C THR A 101 16.23 -17.27 18.35
N ARG A 102 15.70 -16.64 17.28
CA ARG A 102 14.54 -17.13 16.51
C ARG A 102 14.76 -18.53 15.97
N TRP A 103 15.98 -18.84 15.54
CA TRP A 103 16.36 -20.11 14.93
C TRP A 103 17.33 -20.92 15.80
N SER A 104 17.14 -20.90 17.12
CA SER A 104 18.00 -21.59 18.10
C SER A 104 18.22 -23.07 17.76
N GLU A 105 17.15 -23.74 17.31
CA GLU A 105 17.10 -25.16 16.98
C GLU A 105 17.85 -25.54 15.69
N LYS A 106 18.22 -24.58 14.83
CA LYS A 106 19.00 -24.84 13.62
C LYS A 106 20.49 -24.94 14.01
N SER A 107 21.00 -26.15 14.26
CA SER A 107 22.41 -26.37 14.64
C SER A 107 23.40 -25.88 13.60
N GLU A 108 23.05 -26.02 12.32
CA GLU A 108 23.89 -25.68 11.16
C GLU A 108 23.89 -24.18 10.82
N LEU A 109 23.13 -23.36 11.56
CA LEU A 109 23.05 -21.91 11.36
C LEU A 109 24.16 -21.19 12.15
N GLN A 110 25.06 -20.54 11.43
CA GLN A 110 26.01 -19.59 11.99
C GLN A 110 25.51 -18.16 11.77
N VAL A 111 25.49 -17.34 12.83
CA VAL A 111 25.20 -15.90 12.71
C VAL A 111 26.41 -15.09 13.16
N LEU A 112 26.93 -14.28 12.24
CA LEU A 112 28.09 -13.42 12.42
C LEU A 112 27.66 -11.95 12.38
N CYS A 113 28.23 -11.16 13.28
CA CYS A 113 27.98 -9.73 13.36
C CYS A 113 29.19 -8.97 12.81
N GLY A 114 28.99 -8.16 11.76
CA GLY A 114 30.06 -7.34 11.16
C GLY A 114 29.98 -7.29 9.64
N ASP A 115 31.09 -6.86 9.02
CA ASP A 115 31.30 -6.87 7.57
C ASP A 115 32.03 -8.14 7.11
N ASN A 116 32.38 -8.22 5.83
CA ASN A 116 33.05 -9.38 5.24
C ASN A 116 34.39 -9.74 5.90
N SER A 117 35.03 -8.83 6.66
CA SER A 117 36.31 -9.09 7.35
C SER A 117 36.19 -10.08 8.50
N VAL A 118 34.98 -10.35 9.01
CA VAL A 118 34.77 -11.35 10.06
C VAL A 118 34.76 -12.78 9.54
N LEU A 119 34.67 -12.96 8.22
CA LEU A 119 34.75 -14.26 7.57
C LEU A 119 36.22 -14.70 7.46
N PRO A 120 36.52 -16.01 7.61
CA PRO A 120 37.84 -16.54 7.31
C PRO A 120 38.28 -16.20 5.89
N SER A 121 39.57 -15.90 5.68
CA SER A 121 40.10 -15.46 4.38
C SER A 121 39.94 -16.48 3.26
N ASP A 122 39.87 -17.77 3.59
CA ASP A 122 39.70 -18.87 2.63
C ASP A 122 38.23 -19.33 2.49
N SER A 123 37.27 -18.51 2.94
CA SER A 123 35.85 -18.86 2.86
C SER A 123 35.36 -18.84 1.41
N ALA A 124 34.69 -19.91 1.00
CA ALA A 124 34.00 -20.01 -0.28
C ALA A 124 32.62 -20.67 -0.08
N PHE A 125 31.60 -20.11 -0.73
CA PHE A 125 30.21 -20.56 -0.60
C PHE A 125 29.64 -21.03 -1.94
N ASP A 126 28.90 -22.13 -1.92
CA ASP A 126 28.14 -22.61 -3.08
C ASP A 126 27.02 -21.64 -3.47
N TYR A 127 26.42 -20.98 -2.48
CA TYR A 127 25.38 -19.98 -2.69
C TYR A 127 25.67 -18.72 -1.89
N ILE A 128 25.47 -17.56 -2.51
CA ILE A 128 25.38 -16.29 -1.79
C ILE A 128 24.04 -15.66 -2.11
N VAL A 129 23.28 -15.31 -1.08
CA VAL A 129 21.99 -14.62 -1.18
C VAL A 129 22.16 -13.21 -0.65
N MET A 130 21.84 -12.23 -1.48
CA MET A 130 21.83 -10.81 -1.11
C MET A 130 20.50 -10.20 -1.50
N ILE A 131 19.75 -9.72 -0.51
CA ILE A 131 18.41 -9.14 -0.71
C ILE A 131 18.43 -7.70 -0.21
N VAL A 132 18.21 -6.75 -1.12
CA VAL A 132 18.12 -5.32 -0.81
C VAL A 132 16.72 -4.98 -0.32
N GLY A 133 16.56 -4.97 1.00
CA GLY A 133 15.29 -4.70 1.67
C GLY A 133 15.13 -3.28 2.22
N PRO A 134 14.00 -2.99 2.87
CA PRO A 134 13.69 -1.68 3.50
C PRO A 134 14.66 -1.28 4.62
N ASP A 135 15.31 -2.26 5.25
CA ASP A 135 16.20 -2.07 6.40
C ASP A 135 17.68 -2.13 6.04
N SER A 136 17.99 -2.32 4.76
CA SER A 136 19.36 -2.40 4.28
C SER A 136 20.04 -1.04 4.42
N ARG A 137 21.22 -1.02 5.06
CA ARG A 137 22.03 0.18 5.28
C ARG A 137 23.42 -0.05 4.72
N GLU A 138 23.82 0.78 3.74
CA GLU A 138 25.15 1.40 3.54
C GLU A 138 25.18 2.17 2.20
N PRO A 139 26.08 3.16 2.01
CA PRO A 139 25.68 4.50 1.54
C PRO A 139 26.10 4.98 0.13
N ILE A 140 25.41 6.06 -0.25
CA ILE A 140 25.72 7.30 -1.02
C ILE A 140 27.21 7.56 -1.41
N PHE A 141 27.38 7.65 -2.74
CA PHE A 141 28.39 8.28 -3.62
C PHE A 141 29.90 8.25 -3.30
N ALA A 142 30.58 7.30 -3.98
CA ALA A 142 31.73 7.57 -4.85
C ALA A 142 31.72 6.59 -6.05
N GLY A 143 30.87 6.82 -7.05
CA GLY A 143 30.92 6.22 -8.39
C GLY A 143 30.80 4.68 -8.58
N GLN A 144 30.94 3.83 -7.56
CA GLN A 144 31.03 2.35 -7.70
C GLN A 144 30.43 1.54 -6.52
N GLY A 145 29.41 2.04 -5.80
CA GLY A 145 28.87 1.39 -4.57
C GLY A 145 28.55 -0.11 -4.70
N TYR A 146 27.54 -0.48 -5.51
CA TYR A 146 27.21 -1.89 -5.76
C TYR A 146 28.36 -2.67 -6.38
N ILE A 147 29.18 -2.04 -7.22
CA ILE A 147 30.33 -2.69 -7.87
C ILE A 147 31.36 -3.13 -6.82
N SER A 148 31.69 -2.26 -5.87
CA SER A 148 32.63 -2.58 -4.79
C SER A 148 32.10 -3.72 -3.92
N LEU A 149 30.83 -3.61 -3.50
CA LEU A 149 30.18 -4.63 -2.70
C LEU A 149 30.16 -5.98 -3.42
N LEU A 150 29.67 -6.01 -4.67
CA LEU A 150 29.57 -7.23 -5.46
C LEU A 150 30.94 -7.82 -5.83
N ARG A 151 32.02 -7.03 -5.91
CA ARG A 151 33.40 -7.55 -6.04
C ARG A 151 33.81 -8.34 -4.80
N GLN A 152 33.49 -7.85 -3.61
CA GLN A 152 33.75 -8.59 -2.36
C GLN A 152 32.89 -9.85 -2.28
N VAL A 153 31.63 -9.77 -2.68
CA VAL A 153 30.74 -10.94 -2.78
C VAL A 153 31.30 -11.97 -3.74
N LYS A 154 31.78 -11.53 -4.92
CA LYS A 154 32.40 -12.42 -5.91
C LYS A 154 33.63 -13.15 -5.39
N SER A 155 34.44 -12.53 -4.52
CA SER A 155 35.58 -13.23 -3.92
C SER A 155 35.21 -14.31 -2.91
N LEU A 156 33.97 -14.34 -2.43
CA LEU A 156 33.45 -15.34 -1.49
C LEU A 156 32.68 -16.47 -2.20
N LEU A 157 32.47 -16.37 -3.51
CA LEU A 157 31.83 -17.43 -4.30
C LEU A 157 32.81 -18.58 -4.53
N ALA A 158 32.34 -19.80 -4.34
CA ALA A 158 33.01 -20.98 -4.87
C ALA A 158 33.09 -20.93 -6.41
N GLU A 159 33.96 -21.74 -7.01
CA GLU A 159 34.19 -21.75 -8.47
C GLU A 159 32.89 -21.90 -9.28
N ASP A 160 32.05 -22.87 -8.89
CA ASP A 160 30.71 -23.14 -9.43
C ASP A 160 29.58 -22.54 -8.57
N GLY A 161 29.93 -21.59 -7.70
CA GLY A 161 29.00 -20.94 -6.79
C GLY A 161 27.98 -20.08 -7.52
N LYS A 162 26.85 -19.81 -6.87
CA LYS A 162 25.77 -18.99 -7.42
C LYS A 162 25.45 -17.80 -6.52
N LEU A 163 25.45 -16.60 -7.10
CA LEU A 163 24.91 -15.40 -6.46
C LEU A 163 23.45 -15.23 -6.84
N LEU A 164 22.59 -15.06 -5.83
CA LEU A 164 21.20 -14.64 -5.96
C LEU A 164 21.07 -13.23 -5.38
N PHE A 165 20.93 -12.23 -6.26
CA PHE A 165 20.91 -10.82 -5.90
C PHE A 165 19.55 -10.18 -6.23
N ALA A 166 18.78 -9.82 -5.21
CA ALA A 166 17.48 -9.17 -5.35
C ALA A 166 17.56 -7.68 -5.03
N VAL A 167 16.99 -6.85 -5.91
CA VAL A 167 16.95 -5.39 -5.76
C VAL A 167 15.67 -4.81 -6.37
N SER A 168 15.21 -3.68 -5.83
CA SER A 168 14.10 -2.93 -6.42
C SER A 168 14.47 -2.31 -7.76
N ASN A 169 13.49 -2.26 -8.66
CA ASN A 169 13.61 -1.61 -9.95
C ASN A 169 13.07 -0.18 -9.85
N ARG A 170 13.91 0.83 -10.01
CA ARG A 170 13.46 2.24 -9.94
C ARG A 170 12.40 2.60 -11.00
N LEU A 171 12.32 1.83 -12.09
CA LEU A 171 11.32 1.98 -13.16
C LEU A 171 10.10 1.08 -12.93
N GLY A 172 9.94 0.46 -11.76
CA GLY A 172 8.81 -0.41 -11.44
C GLY A 172 7.43 0.25 -11.64
N VAL A 173 6.44 -0.54 -12.08
CA VAL A 173 5.01 -0.12 -12.19
C VAL A 173 4.54 0.64 -10.96
N GLN A 174 4.85 0.17 -9.75
CA GLN A 174 4.40 0.80 -8.51
C GLN A 174 4.94 2.23 -8.35
N TYR A 175 6.18 2.49 -8.78
CA TYR A 175 6.80 3.81 -8.68
C TYR A 175 6.21 4.76 -9.72
N LEU A 176 5.87 4.27 -10.91
CA LEU A 176 5.09 5.02 -11.91
C LEU A 176 3.70 5.40 -11.38
N CYS A 177 3.10 4.56 -10.54
CA CYS A 177 1.81 4.82 -9.93
C CYS A 177 1.86 5.86 -8.79
N GLY A 178 3.04 6.31 -8.36
CA GLY A 178 3.21 7.25 -7.25
C GLY A 178 3.53 6.61 -5.90
N THR A 179 3.98 5.35 -5.90
CA THR A 179 4.54 4.73 -4.68
C THR A 179 5.81 5.47 -4.25
N PRO A 180 5.95 5.82 -2.96
CA PRO A 180 7.20 6.34 -2.43
C PRO A 180 8.38 5.41 -2.72
N ASP A 181 9.50 5.98 -3.16
CA ASP A 181 10.75 5.21 -3.31
C ASP A 181 11.15 4.59 -1.96
N LEU A 182 11.66 3.35 -1.97
CA LEU A 182 12.01 2.62 -0.75
C LEU A 182 13.11 3.31 0.05
N SER A 183 14.04 3.97 -0.63
CA SER A 183 15.25 4.53 -0.04
C SER A 183 15.06 5.96 0.43
N THR A 184 14.23 6.74 -0.26
CA THR A 184 14.00 8.16 0.10
C THR A 184 12.64 8.42 0.72
N GLY A 185 11.68 7.51 0.56
CA GLY A 185 10.32 7.68 1.04
C GLY A 185 9.54 8.76 0.29
N ILE A 186 10.05 9.24 -0.85
CA ILE A 186 9.45 10.29 -1.67
C ILE A 186 8.89 9.67 -2.98
N PRO A 187 7.62 9.92 -3.34
CA PRO A 187 7.06 9.49 -4.63
C PRO A 187 7.85 10.02 -5.82
N PHE A 188 8.04 9.18 -6.85
CA PHE A 188 8.73 9.50 -8.11
C PHE A 188 10.22 9.87 -8.00
N ASP A 189 10.82 9.84 -6.81
CA ASP A 189 12.18 10.33 -6.62
C ASP A 189 13.23 9.48 -7.36
N GLY A 190 13.11 8.15 -7.31
CA GLY A 190 13.95 7.25 -8.12
C GLY A 190 13.76 7.43 -9.64
N LEU A 191 12.54 7.73 -10.09
CA LEU A 191 12.25 8.06 -11.50
C LEU A 191 12.90 9.38 -11.93
N ASN A 192 13.01 10.33 -11.00
CA ASN A 192 13.68 11.61 -11.19
C ASN A 192 15.20 11.55 -10.97
N ASN A 193 15.77 10.34 -10.87
CA ASN A 193 17.20 10.11 -10.65
C ASN A 193 17.71 10.66 -9.31
N TYR A 194 16.89 10.52 -8.25
CA TYR A 194 17.25 10.81 -6.86
C TYR A 194 17.81 12.23 -6.62
N PRO A 195 17.11 13.31 -6.99
CA PRO A 195 17.54 14.68 -6.71
C PRO A 195 17.76 14.97 -5.22
N THR A 196 17.06 14.26 -4.33
CA THR A 196 17.24 14.38 -2.87
C THR A 196 18.35 13.50 -2.31
N GLY A 197 18.99 12.67 -3.15
CA GLY A 197 19.94 11.64 -2.76
C GLY A 197 19.27 10.40 -2.16
N ALA A 198 19.89 9.23 -2.35
CA ALA A 198 19.39 7.96 -1.83
C ALA A 198 20.52 7.12 -1.22
N LEU A 199 20.29 6.61 0.01
CA LEU A 199 21.25 5.77 0.75
C LEU A 199 21.65 4.52 -0.04
N MET A 200 20.67 3.79 -0.57
CA MET A 200 20.87 2.75 -1.56
C MET A 200 19.92 2.96 -2.74
N PRO A 201 20.38 3.50 -3.87
CA PRO A 201 19.49 3.68 -5.02
C PRO A 201 19.02 2.32 -5.56
N SER A 202 17.75 2.27 -5.98
CA SER A 202 17.22 1.15 -6.77
C SER A 202 17.88 1.15 -8.16
N LEU A 203 17.97 -0.01 -8.81
CA LEU A 203 18.62 -0.16 -10.13
C LEU A 203 17.59 -0.48 -11.20
N SER A 204 17.63 0.20 -12.34
CA SER A 204 16.91 -0.28 -13.52
C SER A 204 17.56 -1.56 -14.08
N LYS A 205 16.82 -2.32 -14.91
CA LYS A 205 17.35 -3.53 -15.56
C LYS A 205 18.68 -3.30 -16.28
N PRO A 206 18.85 -2.25 -17.13
CA PRO A 206 20.14 -1.98 -17.77
C PRO A 206 21.27 -1.64 -16.80
N GLU A 207 20.98 -0.87 -15.75
CA GLU A 207 21.99 -0.50 -14.73
C GLU A 207 22.45 -1.71 -13.93
N LEU A 208 21.54 -2.61 -13.55
CA LEU A 208 21.89 -3.86 -12.88
C LEU A 208 22.82 -4.71 -13.75
N LEU A 209 22.48 -4.90 -15.02
CA LEU A 209 23.30 -5.68 -15.96
C LEU A 209 24.68 -5.05 -16.16
N ASP A 210 24.76 -3.71 -16.26
CA ASP A 210 26.03 -3.00 -16.37
C ASP A 210 26.90 -3.18 -15.12
N VAL A 211 26.31 -3.03 -13.93
CA VAL A 211 26.99 -3.28 -12.65
C VAL A 211 27.56 -4.71 -12.59
N LEU A 212 26.74 -5.72 -12.89
CA LEU A 212 27.18 -7.13 -12.86
C LEU A 212 28.30 -7.40 -13.86
N LYS A 213 28.20 -6.83 -15.07
CA LYS A 213 29.24 -6.91 -16.09
C LYS A 213 30.55 -6.27 -15.64
N GLN A 214 30.51 -5.10 -14.99
CA GLN A 214 31.70 -4.43 -14.46
C GLN A 214 32.38 -5.18 -13.30
N VAL A 215 31.64 -6.03 -12.57
CA VAL A 215 32.20 -6.97 -11.58
C VAL A 215 32.76 -8.24 -12.24
N GLY A 216 32.41 -8.48 -13.50
CA GLY A 216 32.77 -9.68 -14.25
C GLY A 216 31.92 -10.89 -13.87
N LEU A 217 30.67 -10.68 -13.49
CA LEU A 217 29.64 -11.72 -13.38
C LEU A 217 28.87 -11.71 -14.71
N LEU A 218 29.26 -12.57 -15.65
CA LEU A 218 28.83 -12.45 -17.06
C LEU A 218 27.70 -13.41 -17.45
N ASN A 219 27.63 -14.58 -16.83
CA ASN A 219 26.56 -15.54 -17.06
C ASN A 219 25.44 -15.25 -16.05
N ILE A 220 24.40 -14.57 -16.55
CA ILE A 220 23.33 -13.96 -15.75
C ILE A 220 21.98 -14.48 -16.24
N LYS A 221 21.11 -14.85 -15.32
CA LYS A 221 19.68 -15.07 -15.56
C LYS A 221 18.87 -14.11 -14.70
N LEU A 222 17.94 -13.40 -15.32
CA LEU A 222 17.05 -12.47 -14.64
C LEU A 222 15.70 -13.11 -14.36
N TYR A 223 15.26 -12.90 -13.13
CA TYR A 223 13.94 -13.22 -12.63
C TYR A 223 13.21 -11.92 -12.27
N TYR A 224 11.90 -11.93 -12.47
CA TYR A 224 11.00 -10.81 -12.25
C TYR A 224 9.94 -11.20 -11.21
N PRO A 225 10.21 -10.97 -9.92
CA PRO A 225 9.23 -11.24 -8.86
C PRO A 225 8.07 -10.24 -8.91
N PHE A 226 6.84 -10.75 -8.84
CA PHE A 226 5.60 -9.97 -8.81
C PHE A 226 4.81 -10.25 -7.52
N PRO A 227 4.25 -9.22 -6.86
CA PRO A 227 4.33 -7.81 -7.25
C PRO A 227 5.72 -7.21 -7.05
N ASP A 228 6.55 -7.76 -6.16
CA ASP A 228 7.94 -7.36 -5.93
C ASP A 228 8.73 -8.50 -5.27
N HIS A 229 10.01 -8.28 -4.97
CA HIS A 229 10.86 -9.28 -4.32
C HIS A 229 10.68 -9.39 -2.80
N LEU A 230 9.89 -8.52 -2.17
CA LEU A 230 9.66 -8.49 -0.72
C LEU A 230 8.53 -9.42 -0.32
N LEU A 231 7.42 -9.38 -1.06
CA LEU A 231 6.25 -10.27 -0.89
C LEU A 231 5.83 -10.91 -2.24
N PRO A 232 6.71 -11.71 -2.87
CA PRO A 232 6.45 -12.29 -4.17
C PRO A 232 5.37 -13.37 -4.14
N GLN A 233 4.56 -13.38 -5.19
CA GLN A 233 3.49 -14.36 -5.47
C GLN A 233 3.79 -15.13 -6.76
N LEU A 234 4.44 -14.47 -7.72
CA LEU A 234 4.80 -15.02 -9.03
C LEU A 234 6.23 -14.59 -9.37
N VAL A 235 6.97 -15.43 -10.09
CA VAL A 235 8.31 -15.12 -10.58
C VAL A 235 8.39 -15.52 -12.04
N TYR A 236 8.65 -14.54 -12.91
CA TYR A 236 8.80 -14.73 -14.35
C TYR A 236 10.26 -14.60 -14.78
N THR A 237 10.59 -14.99 -16.00
CA THR A 237 11.93 -14.80 -16.61
C THR A 237 11.78 -14.31 -18.05
N ASP A 238 12.88 -13.91 -18.70
CA ASP A 238 12.85 -13.54 -20.13
C ASP A 238 12.35 -14.71 -21.01
N GLU A 239 12.60 -15.97 -20.61
CA GLU A 239 12.15 -17.19 -21.31
C GLU A 239 10.65 -17.49 -21.13
N PHE A 240 10.03 -16.98 -20.06
CA PHE A 240 8.61 -17.14 -19.76
C PHE A 240 8.06 -15.77 -19.29
N PRO A 241 7.67 -14.89 -20.23
CA PRO A 241 7.11 -13.59 -19.88
C PRO A 241 5.69 -13.71 -19.29
N PRO A 242 5.26 -12.71 -18.49
CA PRO A 242 3.87 -12.65 -18.04
C PRO A 242 2.89 -12.47 -19.20
N GLY A 243 1.84 -13.29 -19.25
CA GLY A 243 0.70 -13.11 -20.15
C GLY A 243 -0.52 -12.51 -19.44
N GLU A 244 -1.67 -12.50 -20.12
CA GLU A 244 -2.92 -11.92 -19.63
C GLU A 244 -3.42 -12.59 -18.32
N GLU A 245 -3.07 -13.87 -18.13
CA GLU A 245 -3.39 -14.66 -16.95
C GLU A 245 -2.76 -14.13 -15.65
N LEU A 246 -1.78 -13.22 -15.75
CA LEU A 246 -1.19 -12.55 -14.59
C LEU A 246 -2.26 -11.95 -13.68
N SER A 247 -3.29 -11.33 -14.27
CA SER A 247 -4.35 -10.65 -13.52
C SER A 247 -5.24 -11.59 -12.72
N GLU A 248 -5.31 -12.86 -13.13
CA GLU A 248 -6.12 -13.88 -12.46
C GLU A 248 -5.48 -14.25 -11.10
N ARG A 249 -4.14 -14.31 -11.07
CA ARG A 249 -3.34 -14.80 -9.94
C ARG A 249 -2.76 -13.68 -9.07
N LEU A 250 -2.28 -12.61 -9.67
CA LEU A 250 -1.56 -11.56 -8.96
C LEU A 250 -2.52 -10.71 -8.09
N ARG A 251 -2.09 -10.44 -6.86
CA ARG A 251 -2.73 -9.47 -5.96
C ARG A 251 -1.70 -8.40 -5.59
N PRO A 252 -1.60 -7.30 -6.36
CA PRO A 252 -0.68 -6.23 -6.03
C PRO A 252 -1.09 -5.60 -4.69
N TYR A 253 -0.12 -5.19 -3.88
CA TYR A 253 -0.34 -4.52 -2.61
C TYR A 253 0.32 -3.15 -2.61
N GLN A 254 -0.28 -2.22 -1.87
CA GLN A 254 0.25 -0.88 -1.66
C GLN A 254 0.12 -0.49 -0.19
N VAL A 255 1.26 -0.29 0.47
CA VAL A 255 1.33 0.11 1.89
C VAL A 255 0.85 1.56 2.08
N LYS A 256 1.33 2.48 1.24
CA LYS A 256 0.97 3.91 1.26
C LYS A 256 0.20 4.26 0.00
N GLN A 257 -1.07 4.57 0.14
CA GLN A 257 -1.98 4.84 -0.98
C GLN A 257 -2.22 6.33 -1.22
N ASP A 258 -1.85 7.19 -0.27
CA ASP A 258 -2.17 8.63 -0.29
C ASP A 258 -1.50 9.39 -1.43
N SER A 259 -0.42 8.86 -2.00
CA SER A 259 0.33 9.44 -3.13
C SER A 259 0.00 8.80 -4.48
N LEU A 260 -0.82 7.75 -4.52
CA LEU A 260 -1.12 7.06 -5.77
C LEU A 260 -1.91 7.96 -6.72
N VAL A 261 -1.48 7.99 -7.98
CA VAL A 261 -2.13 8.73 -9.07
C VAL A 261 -2.64 7.81 -10.18
N ILE A 262 -2.21 6.55 -10.18
CA ILE A 262 -2.67 5.48 -11.07
C ILE A 262 -2.90 4.21 -10.25
N ASP A 263 -3.91 3.42 -10.60
CA ASP A 263 -4.06 2.06 -10.09
C ASP A 263 -3.17 1.10 -10.90
N SER A 264 -2.23 0.41 -10.25
CA SER A 264 -1.24 -0.45 -10.90
C SER A 264 -1.89 -1.57 -11.73
N ARG A 265 -3.08 -2.05 -11.33
CA ARG A 265 -3.80 -3.11 -12.04
C ARG A 265 -4.20 -2.69 -13.46
N ASN A 266 -4.41 -1.39 -13.68
CA ASN A 266 -4.78 -0.85 -14.98
C ASN A 266 -3.57 -0.73 -15.93
N LEU A 267 -2.33 -0.86 -15.43
CA LEU A 267 -1.12 -0.78 -16.25
C LEU A 267 -0.63 -2.15 -16.73
N TYR A 268 -0.95 -3.24 -16.01
CA TYR A 268 -0.45 -4.56 -16.37
C TYR A 268 -0.88 -5.00 -17.78
N GLY A 269 -2.18 -4.92 -18.10
CA GLY A 269 -2.71 -5.32 -19.41
C GLY A 269 -2.01 -4.60 -20.59
N PRO A 270 -1.99 -3.25 -20.62
CA PRO A 270 -1.27 -2.50 -21.65
C PRO A 270 0.22 -2.83 -21.73
N LEU A 271 0.90 -3.02 -20.60
CA LEU A 271 2.34 -3.36 -20.59
C LEU A 271 2.61 -4.77 -21.09
N ILE A 272 1.73 -5.73 -20.80
CA ILE A 272 1.80 -7.10 -21.34
C ILE A 272 1.60 -7.08 -22.85
N ALA A 273 0.56 -6.41 -23.33
CA ALA A 273 0.24 -6.32 -24.77
C ALA A 273 1.36 -5.70 -25.61
N ASN A 274 2.25 -4.90 -25.00
CA ASN A 274 3.40 -4.29 -25.65
C ASN A 274 4.74 -4.99 -25.33
N GLY A 275 4.74 -6.10 -24.60
CA GLY A 275 5.96 -6.83 -24.21
C GLY A 275 6.89 -6.06 -23.27
N LEU A 276 6.35 -5.09 -22.52
CA LEU A 276 7.11 -4.17 -21.68
C LEU A 276 7.11 -4.55 -20.19
N LEU A 277 6.19 -5.42 -19.75
CA LEU A 277 5.94 -5.61 -18.32
C LEU A 277 7.17 -6.07 -17.53
N GLN A 278 8.01 -6.96 -18.08
CA GLN A 278 9.26 -7.39 -17.41
C GLN A 278 10.22 -6.24 -17.14
N PHE A 279 10.32 -5.30 -18.09
CA PHE A 279 11.17 -4.11 -17.94
C PHE A 279 10.68 -3.19 -16.81
N PHE A 280 9.35 -3.12 -16.64
CA PHE A 280 8.68 -2.35 -15.58
C PHE A 280 8.35 -3.20 -14.34
N ALA A 281 8.86 -4.43 -14.21
CA ALA A 281 8.67 -5.22 -12.99
C ALA A 281 9.19 -4.44 -11.78
N ASN A 282 8.51 -4.47 -10.63
CA ASN A 282 8.91 -3.62 -9.49
C ASN A 282 10.26 -4.01 -8.87
N SER A 283 10.76 -5.19 -9.20
CA SER A 283 12.00 -5.74 -8.66
C SER A 283 12.67 -6.66 -9.66
N LEU A 284 13.96 -6.87 -9.44
CA LEU A 284 14.83 -7.72 -10.24
C LEU A 284 15.52 -8.70 -9.28
N LEU A 285 15.59 -9.97 -9.68
CA LEU A 285 16.42 -10.98 -9.04
C LEU A 285 17.40 -11.52 -10.09
N ALA A 286 18.69 -11.32 -9.87
CA ALA A 286 19.74 -11.84 -10.73
C ALA A 286 20.35 -13.12 -10.13
N GLU A 287 20.39 -14.18 -10.93
CA GLU A 287 21.23 -15.36 -10.69
C GLU A 287 22.51 -15.21 -11.52
N CYS A 288 23.67 -15.24 -10.86
CA CYS A 288 24.97 -15.16 -11.51
C CYS A 288 25.85 -16.34 -11.10
N SER A 289 26.51 -17.01 -12.05
CA SER A 289 27.42 -18.13 -11.78
C SER A 289 28.40 -18.34 -12.92
N ASN A 290 29.54 -19.00 -12.68
CA ASN A 290 30.37 -19.53 -13.77
C ASN A 290 29.87 -20.89 -14.29
N ALA A 291 28.96 -21.53 -13.57
CA ALA A 291 28.35 -22.81 -13.92
C ALA A 291 26.94 -22.64 -14.53
N ASP A 292 26.27 -23.75 -14.80
CA ASP A 292 24.90 -23.75 -15.33
C ASP A 292 23.91 -23.06 -14.38
N LEU A 293 23.12 -22.15 -14.94
CA LEU A 293 22.06 -21.45 -14.23
C LEU A 293 20.83 -22.36 -14.05
N SER A 294 19.93 -21.99 -13.14
CA SER A 294 18.73 -22.78 -12.88
C SER A 294 17.86 -22.93 -14.14
N SER A 295 17.33 -24.14 -14.34
CA SER A 295 16.41 -24.46 -15.43
C SER A 295 15.01 -23.88 -15.21
N VAL A 296 14.69 -23.37 -14.01
CA VAL A 296 13.39 -22.76 -13.71
C VAL A 296 13.20 -21.48 -14.52
N VAL A 297 12.09 -21.37 -15.26
CA VAL A 297 11.73 -20.22 -16.08
C VAL A 297 10.50 -19.47 -15.55
N TYR A 298 9.71 -20.11 -14.68
CA TYR A 298 8.57 -19.50 -14.00
C TYR A 298 8.36 -20.17 -12.64
N ALA A 299 7.88 -19.43 -11.65
CA ALA A 299 7.39 -19.98 -10.39
C ALA A 299 6.14 -19.24 -9.90
N ALA A 300 5.20 -19.98 -9.32
CA ALA A 300 4.08 -19.46 -8.54
C ALA A 300 4.20 -19.95 -7.09
N VAL A 301 3.92 -19.09 -6.11
CA VAL A 301 4.03 -19.42 -4.69
C VAL A 301 2.74 -19.04 -3.94
N SER A 302 2.25 -19.94 -3.08
CA SER A 302 1.03 -19.75 -2.29
C SER A 302 1.34 -19.44 -0.82
N SER A 303 2.21 -18.45 -0.60
CA SER A 303 2.77 -18.12 0.72
C SER A 303 1.77 -17.55 1.74
N GLU A 304 0.56 -17.20 1.30
CA GLU A 304 -0.55 -16.76 2.12
C GLU A 304 -1.37 -17.90 2.73
N ARG A 305 -1.15 -19.14 2.27
CA ARG A 305 -1.83 -20.34 2.78
C ARG A 305 -1.13 -20.86 4.04
N ASN A 306 -1.84 -21.71 4.80
CA ASN A 306 -1.21 -22.37 5.95
C ASN A 306 -0.05 -23.28 5.48
N ARG A 307 0.85 -23.65 6.39
CA ARG A 307 2.07 -24.40 6.04
C ARG A 307 1.82 -25.78 5.41
N GLU A 308 0.65 -26.40 5.62
CA GLU A 308 0.27 -27.66 4.97
C GLU A 308 -0.16 -27.47 3.51
N GLU A 309 -0.60 -26.27 3.15
CA GLU A 309 -1.17 -25.92 1.83
C GLU A 309 -0.30 -24.90 1.06
N CYS A 310 0.89 -24.60 1.59
CA CYS A 310 1.84 -23.64 1.05
C CYS A 310 2.82 -24.34 0.09
N PHE A 311 2.68 -24.08 -1.21
CA PHE A 311 3.41 -24.73 -2.28
C PHE A 311 4.13 -23.71 -3.16
N SER A 312 5.22 -24.15 -3.78
CA SER A 312 5.81 -23.54 -4.97
C SER A 312 5.54 -24.44 -6.18
N THR A 313 5.10 -23.85 -7.28
CA THR A 313 4.94 -24.54 -8.57
C THR A 313 5.88 -23.91 -9.57
N SER A 314 6.87 -24.65 -10.05
CA SER A 314 7.95 -24.17 -10.92
C SER A 314 7.86 -24.81 -12.30
N ILE A 315 8.03 -24.04 -13.36
CA ILE A 315 8.15 -24.54 -14.73
C ILE A 315 9.62 -24.47 -15.13
N HIS A 316 10.13 -25.54 -15.72
CA HIS A 316 11.50 -25.67 -16.18
C HIS A 316 11.58 -25.56 -17.71
N ASN A 317 12.72 -25.09 -18.23
CA ASN A 317 12.97 -24.94 -19.67
C ASN A 317 13.00 -26.27 -20.45
N ASN A 318 13.16 -27.40 -19.75
CA ASN A 318 13.06 -28.75 -20.34
C ASN A 318 11.62 -29.25 -20.49
N GLY A 319 10.61 -28.43 -20.16
CA GLY A 319 9.20 -28.79 -20.27
C GLY A 319 8.63 -29.52 -19.07
N THR A 320 9.35 -29.56 -17.94
CA THR A 320 8.87 -30.14 -16.68
C THR A 320 8.22 -29.07 -15.79
N VAL A 321 7.18 -29.46 -15.06
CA VAL A 321 6.56 -28.68 -13.99
C VAL A 321 6.75 -29.40 -12.66
N GLU A 322 7.28 -28.72 -11.66
CA GLU A 322 7.47 -29.26 -10.31
C GLU A 322 6.57 -28.53 -9.32
N LYS A 323 5.80 -29.27 -8.51
CA LYS A 323 5.09 -28.73 -7.36
C LYS A 323 5.70 -29.25 -6.07
N CYS A 324 6.15 -28.32 -5.23
CA CYS A 324 6.98 -28.58 -4.06
C CYS A 324 6.38 -27.91 -2.81
N PRO A 325 6.38 -28.57 -1.64
CA PRO A 325 6.02 -27.93 -0.39
C PRO A 325 7.07 -26.86 -0.02
N MET A 326 6.60 -25.71 0.48
CA MET A 326 7.51 -24.70 1.04
C MET A 326 8.03 -25.10 2.42
N TYR A 327 7.24 -25.87 3.17
CA TYR A 327 7.53 -26.37 4.51
C TYR A 327 7.30 -27.87 4.62
N LYS A 328 7.86 -28.52 5.65
CA LYS A 328 7.77 -29.97 5.85
C LYS A 328 6.33 -30.45 6.04
N GLU A 329 5.49 -29.63 6.65
CA GLU A 329 4.06 -29.86 6.88
C GLU A 329 3.30 -30.08 5.57
N GLY A 330 3.70 -29.39 4.49
CA GLY A 330 3.06 -29.48 3.18
C GLY A 330 3.22 -30.83 2.48
N MET A 331 4.04 -31.75 3.00
CA MET A 331 4.07 -33.14 2.52
C MET A 331 2.71 -33.83 2.63
N LYS A 332 1.92 -33.51 3.66
CA LYS A 332 0.56 -34.05 3.81
C LYS A 332 -0.36 -33.52 2.72
N GLY A 333 -0.31 -32.22 2.46
CA GLY A 333 -1.09 -31.58 1.40
C GLY A 333 -0.72 -32.12 0.02
N LEU A 334 0.58 -32.29 -0.27
CA LEU A 334 1.05 -32.86 -1.54
C LEU A 334 0.56 -34.31 -1.71
N GLY A 335 0.60 -35.11 -0.64
CA GLY A 335 0.06 -36.47 -0.64
C GLY A 335 -1.46 -36.52 -0.87
N ARG A 336 -2.21 -35.54 -0.33
CA ARG A 336 -3.65 -35.39 -0.60
C ARG A 336 -3.91 -35.04 -2.06
N LEU A 337 -3.18 -34.09 -2.64
CA LEU A 337 -3.26 -33.77 -4.07
C LEU A 337 -3.04 -35.01 -4.96
N CYS A 338 -2.00 -35.80 -4.68
CA CYS A 338 -1.74 -37.03 -5.45
C CYS A 338 -2.92 -38.02 -5.36
N LYS A 339 -3.47 -38.22 -4.15
CA LYS A 339 -4.63 -39.10 -3.95
C LYS A 339 -5.87 -38.61 -4.68
N ASN A 340 -6.12 -37.30 -4.66
CA ASN A 340 -7.25 -36.70 -5.36
C ASN A 340 -7.18 -36.91 -6.87
N LEU A 341 -6.00 -36.74 -7.47
CA LEU A 341 -5.80 -36.99 -8.91
C LEU A 341 -6.02 -38.48 -9.27
N ILE A 342 -5.53 -39.42 -8.45
CA ILE A 342 -5.75 -40.86 -8.65
C ILE A 342 -7.24 -41.22 -8.50
N ASP A 343 -7.93 -40.63 -7.52
CA ASP A 343 -9.36 -40.87 -7.30
C ASP A 343 -10.19 -40.37 -8.47
N LEU A 344 -9.90 -39.17 -9.00
CA LEU A 344 -10.53 -38.64 -10.21
C LEU A 344 -10.26 -39.52 -11.44
N GLU A 345 -9.01 -39.96 -11.63
CA GLU A 345 -8.65 -40.89 -12.72
C GLU A 345 -9.44 -42.20 -12.62
N SER A 346 -9.67 -42.72 -11.41
CA SER A 346 -10.48 -43.93 -11.19
C SER A 346 -11.98 -43.76 -11.51
N HIS A 347 -12.44 -42.52 -11.63
CA HIS A 347 -13.79 -42.16 -12.08
C HIS A 347 -13.82 -41.79 -13.58
N ASP A 348 -12.80 -42.16 -14.36
CA ASP A 348 -12.65 -41.83 -15.77
C ASP A 348 -12.64 -40.31 -16.05
N ILE A 349 -12.19 -39.50 -15.08
CA ILE A 349 -11.98 -38.07 -15.26
C ILE A 349 -10.56 -37.85 -15.80
N PRO A 350 -10.37 -37.17 -16.94
CA PRO A 350 -9.04 -36.93 -17.48
C PRO A 350 -8.24 -36.00 -16.58
N VAL A 351 -7.13 -36.49 -16.04
CA VAL A 351 -6.22 -35.71 -15.19
C VAL A 351 -4.82 -35.68 -15.78
N ILE A 352 -4.07 -34.62 -15.45
CA ILE A 352 -2.67 -34.52 -15.87
C ILE A 352 -1.84 -35.70 -15.35
N SER A 353 -1.03 -36.29 -16.21
CA SER A 353 -0.09 -37.34 -15.80
C SER A 353 0.95 -36.77 -14.83
N PHE A 354 1.30 -37.50 -13.79
CA PHE A 354 2.27 -37.04 -12.80
C PHE A 354 3.16 -38.17 -12.27
N ARG A 355 4.29 -37.78 -11.68
CA ARG A 355 5.19 -38.66 -10.91
C ARG A 355 5.49 -38.01 -9.56
N PHE A 356 5.65 -38.82 -8.53
CA PHE A 356 6.05 -38.37 -7.20
C PHE A 356 7.48 -38.85 -6.92
N GLU A 357 8.44 -37.93 -6.87
CA GLU A 357 9.87 -38.22 -6.71
C GLU A 357 10.50 -37.15 -5.80
N ASP A 358 11.42 -37.56 -4.91
CA ASP A 358 12.18 -36.67 -4.02
C ASP A 358 11.34 -35.60 -3.29
N ASN A 359 10.17 -36.01 -2.80
CA ASN A 359 9.19 -35.16 -2.09
C ASN A 359 8.55 -34.06 -2.95
N ARG A 360 8.45 -34.27 -4.27
CA ARG A 360 7.88 -33.31 -5.23
C ARG A 360 6.91 -34.02 -6.17
N LEU A 361 5.95 -33.27 -6.68
CA LEU A 361 5.06 -33.71 -7.76
C LEU A 361 5.60 -33.18 -9.08
N ILE A 362 5.93 -34.08 -10.01
CA ILE A 362 6.51 -33.78 -11.32
C ILE A 362 5.45 -34.02 -12.39
N MET A 363 5.20 -33.03 -13.23
CA MET A 363 4.18 -33.04 -14.28
C MET A 363 4.78 -32.54 -15.61
N PRO A 364 4.24 -32.96 -16.77
CA PRO A 364 4.61 -32.35 -18.05
C PRO A 364 4.03 -30.93 -18.14
N ARG A 365 4.75 -30.03 -18.82
CA ARG A 365 4.20 -28.73 -19.21
C ARG A 365 3.19 -28.93 -20.33
N ILE A 366 1.97 -28.47 -20.11
CA ILE A 366 0.91 -28.46 -21.12
C ILE A 366 1.01 -27.14 -21.92
N LEU A 367 1.03 -27.24 -23.25
CA LEU A 367 1.11 -26.11 -24.19
C LEU A 367 -0.27 -25.76 -24.78
N ALA A 368 -1.33 -25.98 -24.01
CA ALA A 368 -2.70 -25.66 -24.35
C ALA A 368 -3.21 -24.56 -23.39
N PRO A 369 -4.18 -23.73 -23.81
CA PRO A 369 -4.79 -22.76 -22.91
C PRO A 369 -5.55 -23.45 -21.78
N THR A 370 -5.73 -22.77 -20.66
CA THR A 370 -6.73 -23.19 -19.68
C THR A 370 -8.13 -23.08 -20.30
N LEU A 371 -9.07 -23.88 -19.81
CA LEU A 371 -10.47 -23.80 -20.21
C LEU A 371 -11.03 -22.40 -19.97
N SER A 372 -10.59 -21.70 -18.91
CA SER A 372 -10.98 -20.31 -18.67
C SER A 372 -10.56 -19.36 -19.80
N VAL A 373 -9.31 -19.45 -20.27
CA VAL A 373 -8.81 -18.63 -21.40
C VAL A 373 -9.56 -18.99 -22.68
N TYR A 374 -9.73 -20.28 -22.95
CA TYR A 374 -10.45 -20.74 -24.14
C TYR A 374 -11.92 -20.27 -24.16
N LEU A 375 -12.64 -20.41 -23.03
CA LEU A 375 -14.04 -19.97 -22.91
C LEU A 375 -14.19 -18.45 -23.05
N ARG A 376 -13.22 -17.67 -22.54
CA ARG A 376 -13.19 -16.21 -22.67
C ARG A 376 -13.14 -15.78 -24.14
N GLU A 377 -12.35 -16.46 -24.96
CA GLU A 377 -12.30 -16.20 -26.40
C GLU A 377 -13.56 -16.70 -27.10
N LEU A 378 -13.95 -17.95 -26.82
CA LEU A 378 -15.05 -18.64 -27.48
C LEU A 378 -16.37 -17.87 -27.40
N VAL A 379 -16.69 -17.30 -26.23
CA VAL A 379 -17.97 -16.62 -26.02
C VAL A 379 -18.19 -15.42 -26.94
N THR A 380 -17.11 -14.83 -27.48
CA THR A 380 -17.20 -13.67 -28.38
C THR A 380 -17.69 -14.03 -29.79
N TYR A 381 -17.64 -15.30 -30.18
CA TYR A 381 -18.03 -15.75 -31.53
C TYR A 381 -18.86 -17.05 -31.59
N ASP A 382 -18.92 -17.86 -30.52
CA ASP A 382 -19.74 -19.08 -30.43
C ASP A 382 -20.32 -19.26 -29.00
N THR A 383 -21.47 -18.61 -28.74
CA THR A 383 -22.19 -18.71 -27.47
C THR A 383 -22.74 -20.11 -27.21
N ASP A 384 -23.17 -20.82 -28.26
CA ASP A 384 -23.67 -22.19 -28.13
C ASP A 384 -22.55 -23.14 -27.71
N GLY A 385 -21.36 -22.99 -28.29
CA GLY A 385 -20.16 -23.71 -27.89
C GLY A 385 -19.76 -23.43 -26.45
N PHE A 386 -19.79 -22.17 -26.04
CA PHE A 386 -19.53 -21.79 -24.65
C PHE A 386 -20.47 -22.54 -23.68
N ILE A 387 -21.78 -22.55 -23.95
CA ILE A 387 -22.77 -23.26 -23.12
C ILE A 387 -22.55 -24.78 -23.16
N ARG A 388 -22.25 -25.36 -24.33
CA ARG A 388 -21.95 -26.80 -24.46
C ARG A 388 -20.79 -27.24 -23.57
N TYR A 389 -19.71 -26.47 -23.52
CA TYR A 389 -18.54 -26.81 -22.69
C TYR A 389 -18.80 -26.58 -21.19
N LEU A 390 -19.68 -25.65 -20.81
CA LEU A 390 -20.15 -25.56 -19.43
C LEU A 390 -21.00 -26.78 -19.03
N ASP A 391 -21.86 -27.27 -19.93
CA ASP A 391 -22.61 -28.50 -19.70
C ASP A 391 -21.68 -29.72 -19.58
N GLU A 392 -20.62 -29.77 -20.38
CA GLU A 392 -19.58 -30.81 -20.30
C GLU A 392 -18.82 -30.74 -18.97
N LEU A 393 -18.44 -29.55 -18.52
CA LEU A 393 -17.83 -29.36 -17.20
C LEU A 393 -18.74 -29.88 -16.09
N TYR A 394 -20.05 -29.56 -16.14
CA TYR A 394 -20.99 -30.02 -15.13
C TYR A 394 -21.17 -31.55 -15.15
N LYS A 395 -21.09 -32.19 -16.32
CA LYS A 395 -21.06 -33.67 -16.42
C LYS A 395 -19.84 -34.26 -15.72
N TYR A 396 -18.64 -33.71 -15.94
CA TYR A 396 -17.44 -34.17 -15.23
C TYR A 396 -17.56 -33.98 -13.71
N ILE A 397 -18.12 -32.85 -13.25
CA ILE A 397 -18.39 -32.61 -11.83
C ILE A 397 -19.35 -33.68 -11.26
N LEU A 398 -20.40 -34.04 -11.99
CA LEU A 398 -21.34 -35.07 -11.54
C LEU A 398 -20.72 -36.47 -11.55
N GLN A 399 -19.77 -36.74 -12.44
CA GLN A 399 -19.08 -38.03 -12.56
C GLN A 399 -17.94 -38.19 -11.56
N SER A 400 -17.41 -37.09 -11.00
CA SER A 400 -16.17 -37.09 -10.22
C SER A 400 -16.21 -37.89 -8.92
N SER A 401 -17.40 -38.27 -8.45
CA SER A 401 -17.59 -39.00 -7.18
C SER A 401 -19.00 -39.60 -7.09
N GLU A 402 -19.19 -40.54 -6.18
CA GLU A 402 -20.48 -41.17 -5.87
C GLU A 402 -21.50 -40.16 -5.34
N HIS A 403 -22.78 -40.42 -5.65
CA HIS A 403 -23.87 -39.55 -5.22
C HIS A 403 -24.43 -40.02 -3.88
N MET A 404 -24.55 -39.08 -2.95
CA MET A 404 -25.03 -39.31 -1.60
C MET A 404 -26.49 -38.89 -1.46
N PRO A 405 -27.26 -39.52 -0.56
CA PRO A 405 -28.60 -39.07 -0.19
C PRO A 405 -28.62 -37.61 0.27
N ALA A 406 -29.70 -36.88 -0.02
CA ALA A 406 -29.82 -35.44 0.26
C ALA A 406 -29.69 -35.09 1.75
N ASP A 407 -30.06 -35.99 2.66
CA ASP A 407 -29.92 -35.82 4.12
C ASP A 407 -28.46 -35.84 4.60
N LYS A 408 -27.50 -36.20 3.72
CA LYS A 408 -26.07 -36.10 4.00
C LYS A 408 -25.47 -34.75 3.66
N ASN A 409 -26.21 -33.87 2.99
CA ASN A 409 -25.70 -32.55 2.61
C ASN A 409 -25.31 -31.72 3.83
N VAL A 410 -24.02 -31.43 3.96
CA VAL A 410 -23.50 -30.62 5.08
C VAL A 410 -23.85 -29.13 4.98
N LEU A 411 -24.31 -28.66 3.83
CA LEU A 411 -24.80 -27.30 3.65
C LEU A 411 -26.31 -27.15 3.92
N ALA A 412 -27.04 -28.24 4.16
CA ALA A 412 -28.50 -28.22 4.33
C ALA A 412 -28.97 -27.30 5.47
N GLU A 413 -28.15 -27.11 6.51
CA GLU A 413 -28.47 -26.21 7.63
C GLU A 413 -28.46 -24.72 7.25
N LEU A 414 -27.73 -24.33 6.18
CA LEU A 414 -27.68 -22.94 5.72
C LEU A 414 -29.00 -22.50 5.09
N ASP A 415 -29.69 -23.43 4.42
CA ASP A 415 -31.05 -23.26 3.92
C ASP A 415 -31.77 -24.62 3.83
N PRO A 416 -32.63 -24.94 4.82
CA PRO A 416 -33.35 -26.21 4.86
C PRO A 416 -34.35 -26.41 3.73
N ASN A 417 -34.78 -25.35 3.05
CA ASN A 417 -35.80 -25.41 2.00
C ASN A 417 -35.21 -25.38 0.59
N ALA A 418 -33.89 -25.22 0.46
CA ALA A 418 -33.25 -25.05 -0.85
C ALA A 418 -33.13 -26.37 -1.62
N GLU A 419 -33.23 -26.29 -2.95
CA GLU A 419 -33.01 -27.42 -3.85
C GLU A 419 -31.52 -27.60 -4.19
N TRP A 420 -30.79 -28.22 -3.27
CA TRP A 420 -29.34 -28.42 -3.34
C TRP A 420 -28.84 -29.24 -4.54
N GLY A 421 -29.70 -30.04 -5.17
CA GLY A 421 -29.32 -30.93 -6.26
C GLY A 421 -28.47 -32.13 -5.81
N PRO A 422 -27.73 -32.77 -6.73
CA PRO A 422 -26.90 -33.94 -6.41
C PRO A 422 -25.82 -33.63 -5.39
N ILE A 423 -25.68 -34.48 -4.36
CA ILE A 423 -24.67 -34.37 -3.32
C ILE A 423 -23.55 -35.35 -3.63
N LEU A 424 -22.32 -34.88 -3.73
CA LEU A 424 -21.16 -35.71 -4.03
C LEU A 424 -20.52 -36.21 -2.72
N SER A 425 -20.15 -37.49 -2.66
CA SER A 425 -19.42 -38.06 -1.53
C SER A 425 -18.10 -37.29 -1.31
N LYS A 426 -17.42 -36.95 -2.41
CA LYS A 426 -16.28 -36.03 -2.50
C LYS A 426 -16.54 -34.96 -3.56
N ALA A 427 -16.67 -33.71 -3.13
CA ALA A 427 -16.74 -32.55 -4.00
C ALA A 427 -15.34 -31.94 -4.18
N TYR A 428 -14.80 -32.08 -5.39
CA TYR A 428 -13.52 -31.49 -5.80
C TYR A 428 -13.70 -30.00 -6.16
N LEU A 429 -13.31 -29.12 -5.25
CA LEU A 429 -13.63 -27.69 -5.34
C LEU A 429 -12.91 -26.96 -6.49
N GLU A 430 -11.88 -27.60 -7.04
CA GLU A 430 -11.01 -27.08 -8.10
C GLU A 430 -11.34 -27.68 -9.47
N MET A 431 -12.44 -28.41 -9.62
CA MET A 431 -12.99 -28.76 -10.95
C MET A 431 -13.67 -27.53 -11.58
N ILE A 432 -12.85 -26.51 -11.84
CA ILE A 432 -13.22 -25.20 -12.36
C ILE A 432 -12.36 -24.84 -13.59
N PRO A 433 -12.79 -23.91 -14.46
CA PRO A 433 -12.13 -23.64 -15.73
C PRO A 433 -10.65 -23.20 -15.65
N VAL A 434 -10.22 -22.57 -14.55
CA VAL A 434 -8.82 -22.13 -14.37
C VAL A 434 -7.86 -23.29 -14.07
N ASN A 435 -8.37 -24.41 -13.54
CA ASN A 435 -7.62 -25.61 -13.17
C ASN A 435 -7.92 -26.80 -14.12
N CYS A 436 -8.24 -26.46 -15.37
CA CYS A 436 -8.47 -27.41 -16.45
C CYS A 436 -7.83 -26.87 -17.73
N PHE A 437 -7.03 -27.68 -18.44
CA PHE A 437 -6.57 -27.35 -19.79
C PHE A 437 -7.61 -27.78 -20.83
N PHE A 438 -7.68 -27.03 -21.93
CA PHE A 438 -8.50 -27.39 -23.08
C PHE A 438 -7.60 -27.64 -24.29
N ASP A 439 -7.47 -28.91 -24.69
CA ASP A 439 -6.63 -29.33 -25.82
C ASP A 439 -7.45 -30.20 -26.79
N ASN A 440 -7.56 -29.78 -28.05
CA ASN A 440 -8.25 -30.51 -29.12
C ASN A 440 -9.65 -31.04 -28.76
N GLY A 441 -10.44 -30.26 -28.02
CA GLY A 441 -11.80 -30.66 -27.61
C GLY A 441 -11.86 -31.52 -26.35
N GLN A 442 -10.74 -31.72 -25.65
CA GLN A 442 -10.67 -32.51 -24.42
C GLN A 442 -10.30 -31.64 -23.22
N PHE A 443 -10.86 -32.01 -22.07
CA PHE A 443 -10.57 -31.41 -20.78
C PHE A 443 -9.43 -32.19 -20.13
N LEU A 444 -8.52 -31.49 -19.46
CA LEU A 444 -7.44 -32.12 -18.69
C LEU A 444 -7.31 -31.39 -17.35
N PHE A 445 -7.83 -32.01 -16.29
CA PHE A 445 -7.83 -31.43 -14.94
C PHE A 445 -6.46 -31.53 -14.28
N PHE A 446 -6.10 -30.49 -13.54
CA PHE A 446 -4.88 -30.44 -12.75
C PHE A 446 -5.14 -29.70 -11.44
N ASP A 447 -4.18 -29.75 -10.52
CA ASP A 447 -4.21 -28.93 -9.29
C ASP A 447 -5.47 -29.12 -8.42
N GLN A 448 -5.82 -30.37 -8.10
CA GLN A 448 -6.98 -30.75 -7.29
C GLN A 448 -6.58 -30.95 -5.83
N GLU A 449 -6.29 -29.87 -5.11
CA GLU A 449 -5.87 -29.85 -3.71
C GLU A 449 -7.03 -30.01 -2.71
N PHE A 450 -8.19 -29.42 -3.01
CA PHE A 450 -9.29 -29.27 -2.05
C PHE A 450 -10.49 -30.16 -2.35
N VAL A 451 -10.86 -30.96 -1.35
CA VAL A 451 -12.04 -31.82 -1.35
C VAL A 451 -12.90 -31.52 -0.14
N LYS A 452 -14.22 -31.45 -0.35
CA LYS A 452 -15.21 -31.41 0.72
C LYS A 452 -16.13 -32.62 0.64
N GLU A 453 -16.38 -33.26 1.78
CA GLU A 453 -17.23 -34.43 1.83
C GLU A 453 -18.72 -34.05 1.89
N ASN A 454 -19.56 -34.76 1.13
CA ASN A 454 -21.02 -34.58 1.11
C ASN A 454 -21.47 -33.15 0.75
N TYR A 455 -20.81 -32.54 -0.24
CA TYR A 455 -21.15 -31.20 -0.74
C TYR A 455 -21.97 -31.27 -2.04
N PRO A 456 -22.83 -30.28 -2.33
CA PRO A 456 -23.59 -30.23 -3.57
C PRO A 456 -22.69 -30.03 -4.81
N ALA A 457 -22.92 -30.80 -5.88
CA ALA A 457 -22.27 -30.60 -7.18
C ALA A 457 -22.48 -29.17 -7.72
N LYS A 458 -23.66 -28.60 -7.44
CA LYS A 458 -24.02 -27.23 -7.77
C LYS A 458 -23.08 -26.18 -7.16
N TYR A 459 -22.42 -26.46 -6.03
CA TYR A 459 -21.46 -25.52 -5.44
C TYR A 459 -20.20 -25.38 -6.32
N ILE A 460 -19.69 -26.48 -6.87
CA ILE A 460 -18.55 -26.45 -7.80
C ILE A 460 -18.95 -25.72 -9.09
N MET A 461 -20.17 -25.97 -9.60
CA MET A 461 -20.66 -25.26 -10.78
C MET A 461 -20.87 -23.76 -10.54
N PHE A 462 -21.34 -23.38 -9.35
CA PHE A 462 -21.38 -21.99 -8.91
C PHE A 462 -19.98 -21.36 -8.96
N ARG A 463 -18.94 -22.03 -8.44
CA ARG A 463 -17.56 -21.53 -8.47
C ARG A 463 -17.08 -21.33 -9.90
N ALA A 464 -17.30 -22.32 -10.77
CA ALA A 464 -16.94 -22.23 -12.18
C ALA A 464 -17.55 -21.00 -12.88
N ILE A 465 -18.87 -20.78 -12.70
CA ILE A 465 -19.56 -19.62 -13.29
C ILE A 465 -19.06 -18.32 -12.64
N ASN A 466 -18.99 -18.26 -11.31
CA ASN A 466 -18.55 -17.07 -10.60
C ASN A 466 -17.15 -16.63 -11.03
N ASP A 467 -16.23 -17.58 -11.22
CA ASP A 467 -14.86 -17.32 -11.68
C ASP A 467 -14.83 -16.79 -13.11
N ILE A 468 -15.58 -17.40 -14.04
CA ILE A 468 -15.63 -16.92 -15.44
C ILE A 468 -16.05 -15.45 -15.50
N TYR A 469 -17.16 -15.08 -14.84
CA TYR A 469 -17.69 -13.72 -14.91
C TYR A 469 -16.85 -12.73 -14.10
N TRP A 470 -16.10 -13.22 -13.10
CA TRP A 470 -15.14 -12.39 -12.37
C TRP A 470 -13.92 -12.03 -13.23
N PHE A 471 -13.34 -13.00 -13.94
CA PHE A 471 -12.14 -12.79 -14.77
C PHE A 471 -12.46 -12.21 -16.16
N ALA A 472 -13.66 -12.45 -16.69
CA ALA A 472 -14.14 -11.92 -17.95
C ALA A 472 -15.49 -11.21 -17.79
N PRO A 473 -15.55 -10.01 -17.17
CA PRO A 473 -16.82 -9.31 -16.95
C PRO A 473 -17.61 -8.99 -18.24
N HIS A 474 -16.93 -8.92 -19.38
CA HIS A 474 -17.55 -8.71 -20.69
C HIS A 474 -18.38 -9.90 -21.18
N THR A 475 -18.20 -11.09 -20.59
CA THR A 475 -19.03 -12.27 -20.86
C THR A 475 -20.52 -11.96 -20.63
N GLU A 476 -20.84 -11.11 -19.67
CA GLU A 476 -22.22 -10.67 -19.37
C GLU A 476 -22.94 -10.07 -20.58
N HIS A 477 -22.22 -9.50 -21.56
CA HIS A 477 -22.82 -8.96 -22.77
C HIS A 477 -23.22 -10.02 -23.81
N TYR A 478 -22.60 -11.19 -23.75
CA TYR A 478 -22.81 -12.27 -24.72
C TYR A 478 -23.71 -13.37 -24.15
N VAL A 479 -23.40 -13.80 -22.92
CA VAL A 479 -24.17 -14.77 -22.16
C VAL A 479 -24.38 -14.15 -20.78
N PRO A 480 -25.60 -13.71 -20.44
CA PRO A 480 -25.87 -13.13 -19.12
C PRO A 480 -25.73 -14.15 -17.99
N ARG A 481 -25.20 -13.71 -16.84
CA ARG A 481 -24.96 -14.62 -15.71
C ARG A 481 -26.24 -15.26 -15.19
N HIS A 482 -27.34 -14.51 -15.18
CA HIS A 482 -28.63 -14.99 -14.69
C HIS A 482 -29.17 -16.17 -15.51
N GLU A 483 -28.92 -16.23 -16.83
CA GLU A 483 -29.32 -17.37 -17.66
C GLU A 483 -28.55 -18.65 -17.26
N MET A 484 -27.27 -18.51 -16.91
CA MET A 484 -26.48 -19.63 -16.39
C MET A 484 -26.92 -20.03 -14.98
N GLN A 485 -27.29 -19.06 -14.13
CA GLN A 485 -27.85 -19.33 -12.82
C GLN A 485 -29.13 -20.17 -12.92
N GLU A 486 -30.04 -19.80 -13.82
CA GLU A 486 -31.27 -20.55 -14.06
C GLU A 486 -30.97 -21.94 -14.64
N ARG A 487 -30.11 -22.03 -15.66
CA ARG A 487 -29.75 -23.30 -16.33
C ARG A 487 -29.25 -24.37 -15.36
N TYR A 488 -28.40 -24.00 -14.41
CA TYR A 488 -27.81 -24.94 -13.45
C TYR A 488 -28.57 -24.97 -12.10
N GLY A 489 -29.72 -24.31 -12.01
CA GLY A 489 -30.57 -24.26 -10.81
C GLY A 489 -29.85 -23.65 -9.61
N LEU A 490 -29.14 -22.55 -9.84
CA LEU A 490 -28.32 -21.82 -8.87
C LEU A 490 -28.98 -20.52 -8.38
N THR A 491 -30.06 -20.05 -9.00
CA THR A 491 -30.67 -18.73 -8.70
C THR A 491 -30.89 -18.52 -7.20
N ASP A 492 -31.58 -19.45 -6.54
CA ASP A 492 -31.87 -19.36 -5.10
C ASP A 492 -30.66 -19.73 -4.22
N LEU A 493 -29.76 -20.56 -4.75
CA LEU A 493 -28.54 -20.99 -4.05
C LEU A 493 -27.41 -19.98 -4.11
N TRP A 494 -27.43 -19.03 -5.06
CA TRP A 494 -26.32 -18.12 -5.33
C TRP A 494 -25.90 -17.29 -4.11
N PRO A 495 -26.82 -16.69 -3.33
CA PRO A 495 -26.45 -15.97 -2.11
C PRO A 495 -25.81 -16.87 -1.05
N VAL A 496 -26.32 -18.10 -0.91
CA VAL A 496 -25.82 -19.08 0.06
C VAL A 496 -24.42 -19.56 -0.33
N PHE A 497 -24.22 -19.86 -1.62
CA PHE A 497 -22.91 -20.24 -2.13
C PHE A 497 -21.90 -19.10 -2.11
N LEU A 498 -22.31 -17.83 -2.29
CA LEU A 498 -21.42 -16.68 -2.08
C LEU A 498 -20.94 -16.60 -0.62
N GLN A 499 -21.82 -16.88 0.36
CA GLN A 499 -21.44 -16.93 1.77
C GLN A 499 -20.46 -18.08 2.04
N GLU A 500 -20.74 -19.27 1.51
CA GLU A 500 -19.86 -20.44 1.65
C GLU A 500 -18.51 -20.21 0.98
N GLU A 501 -18.50 -19.60 -0.21
CA GLU A 501 -17.28 -19.24 -0.93
C GLU A 501 -16.45 -18.22 -0.16
N SER A 502 -17.09 -17.20 0.45
CA SER A 502 -16.38 -16.28 1.32
C SER A 502 -15.73 -17.02 2.49
N ARG A 503 -16.47 -17.93 3.16
CA ARG A 503 -15.95 -18.73 4.28
C ARG A 503 -14.76 -19.60 3.84
N PHE A 504 -14.86 -20.25 2.69
CA PHE A 504 -13.78 -21.06 2.13
C PHE A 504 -12.54 -20.21 1.81
N GLN A 505 -12.70 -19.08 1.12
CA GLN A 505 -11.60 -18.18 0.78
C GLN A 505 -10.96 -17.56 2.03
N ASP A 506 -11.77 -17.25 3.06
CA ASP A 506 -11.28 -16.73 4.34
C ASP A 506 -10.38 -17.73 5.07
N GLN A 507 -10.75 -19.01 5.05
CA GLN A 507 -9.94 -20.10 5.61
C GLN A 507 -8.67 -20.34 4.81
N LEU A 508 -8.79 -20.54 3.50
CA LEU A 508 -7.67 -20.86 2.61
C LEU A 508 -6.56 -19.81 2.67
N ARG A 509 -6.96 -18.54 2.67
CA ARG A 509 -6.04 -17.39 2.59
C ARG A 509 -5.68 -16.80 3.95
N GLN A 510 -6.13 -17.43 5.04
CA GLN A 510 -5.94 -16.96 6.41
C GLN A 510 -6.31 -15.46 6.55
N ARG A 511 -7.46 -15.04 5.97
CA ARG A 511 -7.81 -13.62 5.81
C ARG A 511 -7.91 -12.86 7.13
N GLU A 512 -8.26 -13.52 8.23
CA GLU A 512 -8.26 -12.87 9.54
C GLU A 512 -6.84 -12.56 10.02
N MET A 513 -5.91 -13.50 9.86
CA MET A 513 -4.51 -13.30 10.19
C MET A 513 -3.85 -12.25 9.29
N TYR A 514 -4.13 -12.30 7.98
CA TYR A 514 -3.58 -11.39 6.98
C TYR A 514 -4.51 -10.22 6.63
N LYS A 515 -5.42 -9.86 7.53
CA LYS A 515 -6.43 -8.82 7.31
C LYS A 515 -5.81 -7.49 6.88
N GLN A 516 -4.67 -7.14 7.46
CA GLN A 516 -3.97 -5.91 7.11
C GLN A 516 -3.34 -5.96 5.71
N PHE A 517 -2.81 -7.13 5.31
CA PHE A 517 -2.31 -7.33 3.94
C PHE A 517 -3.42 -7.13 2.91
N TYR A 518 -4.61 -7.68 3.15
CA TYR A 518 -5.75 -7.49 2.24
C TYR A 518 -6.25 -6.05 2.15
N LYS A 519 -6.03 -5.23 3.19
CA LYS A 519 -6.25 -3.77 3.08
C LYS A 519 -5.22 -3.10 2.18
N TRP A 520 -3.96 -3.54 2.18
CA TRP A 520 -2.96 -3.03 1.24
C TRP A 520 -3.24 -3.46 -0.20
N VAL A 521 -3.86 -4.63 -0.41
CA VAL A 521 -4.28 -5.09 -1.74
C VAL A 521 -5.45 -4.26 -2.30
N SER A 522 -6.32 -3.73 -1.44
CA SER A 522 -7.39 -2.82 -1.86
C SER A 522 -6.86 -1.42 -2.15
N THR A 523 -7.27 -0.81 -3.26
CA THR A 523 -7.03 0.62 -3.54
C THR A 523 -8.35 1.41 -3.50
N ASP A 524 -8.28 2.70 -3.21
CA ASP A 524 -9.42 3.61 -3.31
C ASP A 524 -9.34 4.46 -4.60
N PRO A 525 -10.17 4.15 -5.63
CA PRO A 525 -10.19 4.91 -6.88
C PRO A 525 -10.50 6.40 -6.69
N LYS A 526 -11.24 6.78 -5.63
CA LYS A 526 -11.57 8.18 -5.36
C LYS A 526 -10.34 8.96 -4.92
N ASN A 527 -9.48 8.36 -4.09
CA ASN A 527 -8.22 8.96 -3.68
C ASN A 527 -7.27 9.11 -4.86
N ILE A 528 -7.16 8.07 -5.69
CA ILE A 528 -6.33 8.11 -6.92
C ILE A 528 -6.78 9.24 -7.85
N MET A 529 -8.08 9.33 -8.13
CA MET A 529 -8.64 10.40 -8.95
C MET A 529 -8.45 11.80 -8.33
N ARG A 530 -8.59 11.93 -7.00
CA ARG A 530 -8.30 13.17 -6.27
C ARG A 530 -6.85 13.59 -6.48
N ASN A 531 -5.90 12.68 -6.27
CA ASN A 531 -4.48 12.95 -6.40
C ASN A 531 -4.09 13.33 -7.83
N GLY A 532 -4.65 12.66 -8.84
CA GLY A 532 -4.48 13.04 -10.24
C GLY A 532 -4.98 14.47 -10.53
N ARG A 533 -6.09 14.90 -9.91
CA ARG A 533 -6.58 16.29 -10.01
C ARG A 533 -5.67 17.29 -9.29
N LEU A 534 -5.03 16.89 -8.17
CA LEU A 534 -4.07 17.75 -7.48
C LEU A 534 -2.85 18.07 -8.35
N LEU A 535 -2.46 17.19 -9.30
CA LEU A 535 -1.38 17.47 -10.26
C LEU A 535 -1.70 18.62 -11.22
N LEU A 536 -2.99 18.90 -11.47
CA LEU A 536 -3.46 19.99 -12.33
C LEU A 536 -3.65 21.31 -11.57
N MET A 537 -3.52 21.30 -10.25
CA MET A 537 -3.70 22.50 -9.45
C MET A 537 -2.48 23.42 -9.61
N ASP A 538 -2.53 24.29 -10.62
CA ASP A 538 -1.61 25.40 -10.77
C ASP A 538 -1.63 26.26 -9.49
N LYS A 539 -0.49 26.36 -8.80
CA LYS A 539 -0.23 27.50 -7.92
C LYS A 539 0.07 28.74 -8.78
N LYS A 540 -1.01 29.28 -9.38
CA LYS A 540 -1.21 30.58 -10.06
C LYS A 540 -0.73 30.72 -11.52
N PRO A 541 -1.62 31.30 -12.36
CA PRO A 541 -1.51 32.72 -12.68
C PRO A 541 -2.77 33.53 -12.32
N GLN A 542 -2.58 34.83 -12.13
CA GLN A 542 -3.57 35.84 -11.74
C GLN A 542 -4.85 35.82 -12.61
N GLN A 543 -6.02 35.47 -12.05
CA GLN A 543 -7.32 36.15 -12.28
C GLN A 543 -8.45 35.53 -11.45
N ILE A 544 -9.20 36.40 -10.78
CA ILE A 544 -10.38 36.17 -9.91
C ILE A 544 -10.06 35.41 -8.60
N HIS A 545 -9.67 36.16 -7.56
CA HIS A 545 -9.75 35.67 -6.17
C HIS A 545 -11.22 35.38 -5.83
N VAL A 546 -11.62 34.12 -5.88
CA VAL A 546 -12.65 33.64 -4.96
C VAL A 546 -11.91 33.20 -3.72
N ASN A 547 -12.03 33.96 -2.63
CA ASN A 547 -11.53 33.55 -1.31
C ASN A 547 -12.39 32.38 -0.79
N ILE A 548 -12.17 31.18 -1.36
CA ILE A 548 -12.92 29.96 -1.05
C ILE A 548 -12.85 29.63 0.46
N PRO A 549 -11.70 29.76 1.16
CA PRO A 549 -11.64 29.50 2.60
C PRO A 549 -12.49 30.46 3.44
N GLU A 550 -12.67 31.72 3.04
CA GLU A 550 -13.52 32.66 3.78
C GLU A 550 -15.01 32.34 3.61
N ARG A 551 -15.41 31.79 2.46
CA ARG A 551 -16.82 31.57 2.09
C ARG A 551 -17.37 30.21 2.54
N THR A 552 -16.53 29.28 3.00
CA THR A 552 -16.91 27.94 3.47
C THR A 552 -17.27 27.84 4.96
N PHE A 553 -16.97 28.86 5.77
CA PHE A 553 -17.31 28.89 7.19
C PHE A 553 -18.60 29.67 7.45
N ALA A 554 -19.42 29.15 8.37
CA ALA A 554 -20.68 29.74 8.83
C ALA A 554 -21.61 30.15 7.67
N ALA A 555 -22.16 29.15 6.97
CA ALA A 555 -22.89 29.35 5.72
C ALA A 555 -24.09 30.32 5.80
N VAL A 556 -24.64 30.54 7.00
CA VAL A 556 -25.78 31.43 7.26
C VAL A 556 -25.41 32.73 7.99
N ASP A 557 -24.14 32.96 8.30
CA ASP A 557 -23.69 34.12 9.10
C ASP A 557 -23.84 35.45 8.35
N GLY A 558 -24.56 36.41 8.93
CA GLY A 558 -24.91 37.68 8.29
C GLY A 558 -25.99 37.55 7.20
N ALA A 559 -26.81 36.49 7.27
CA ALA A 559 -27.94 36.26 6.36
C ALA A 559 -29.27 36.77 6.93
N GLU A 560 -29.29 37.42 8.10
CA GLU A 560 -30.49 37.98 8.70
C GLU A 560 -31.16 39.00 7.78
N GLY A 561 -32.47 38.85 7.58
CA GLY A 561 -33.26 39.76 6.73
C GLY A 561 -33.05 39.61 5.23
N LYS A 562 -32.23 38.65 4.77
CA LYS A 562 -32.01 38.36 3.34
C LYS A 562 -32.84 37.17 2.87
N LEU A 563 -33.22 37.20 1.60
CA LEU A 563 -33.83 36.06 0.91
C LEU A 563 -32.77 34.98 0.68
N ILE A 564 -33.02 33.75 1.16
CA ILE A 564 -32.06 32.64 0.99
C ILE A 564 -32.36 31.87 -0.28
N VAL A 565 -31.35 31.63 -1.12
CA VAL A 565 -31.45 30.76 -2.30
C VAL A 565 -30.41 29.64 -2.19
N LEU A 566 -30.84 28.38 -2.29
CA LEU A 566 -29.89 27.26 -2.30
C LEU A 566 -29.45 26.93 -3.72
N PHE A 567 -28.16 26.71 -3.91
CA PHE A 567 -27.60 26.28 -5.20
C PHE A 567 -27.17 24.81 -5.12
N GLY A 568 -27.95 23.92 -5.74
CA GLY A 568 -27.74 22.47 -5.80
C GLY A 568 -28.83 21.69 -5.05
N ALA A 569 -29.51 20.78 -5.75
CA ALA A 569 -30.64 20.00 -5.21
C ALA A 569 -30.24 18.60 -4.68
N GLY A 570 -28.98 18.41 -4.28
CA GLY A 570 -28.42 17.11 -3.86
C GLY A 570 -28.62 16.76 -2.38
N ARG A 571 -27.88 15.76 -1.88
CA ARG A 571 -27.94 15.34 -0.46
C ARG A 571 -27.48 16.43 0.53
N MET A 572 -26.63 17.34 0.07
CA MET A 572 -26.10 18.42 0.90
C MET A 572 -27.16 19.49 1.21
N MET A 573 -28.07 19.74 0.27
CA MET A 573 -29.27 20.54 0.51
C MET A 573 -30.15 19.91 1.59
N ASP A 574 -30.36 18.58 1.54
CA ASP A 574 -31.18 17.88 2.55
C ASP A 574 -30.60 18.07 3.96
N HIS A 575 -29.28 18.12 4.07
CA HIS A 575 -28.59 18.36 5.34
C HIS A 575 -28.71 19.82 5.80
N TYR A 576 -28.54 20.79 4.88
CA TYR A 576 -28.78 22.20 5.18
C TYR A 576 -30.20 22.42 5.71
N LEU A 577 -31.21 21.85 5.03
CA LEU A 577 -32.61 22.02 5.41
C LEU A 577 -32.90 21.48 6.81
N LYS A 578 -32.39 20.30 7.14
CA LYS A 578 -32.58 19.72 8.48
C LYS A 578 -32.07 20.62 9.61
N LYS A 579 -30.98 21.36 9.36
CA LYS A 579 -30.32 22.16 10.40
C LYS A 579 -30.79 23.62 10.42
N TYR A 580 -30.96 24.24 9.25
CA TYR A 580 -31.14 25.69 9.12
C TYR A 580 -32.52 26.11 8.63
N ALA A 581 -33.36 25.22 8.09
CA ALA A 581 -34.63 25.64 7.49
C ALA A 581 -35.58 26.36 8.47
N ALA A 582 -35.51 26.06 9.76
CA ALA A 582 -36.34 26.73 10.77
C ALA A 582 -36.00 28.22 10.95
N SER A 583 -34.73 28.60 10.78
CA SER A 583 -34.25 29.98 10.98
C SER A 583 -33.94 30.70 9.67
N TYR A 584 -33.55 29.95 8.63
CA TYR A 584 -33.13 30.44 7.32
C TYR A 584 -33.75 29.59 6.19
N PRO A 585 -35.09 29.63 6.03
CA PRO A 585 -35.77 28.87 5.00
C PRO A 585 -35.40 29.40 3.61
N PRO A 586 -35.11 28.52 2.64
CA PRO A 586 -34.86 28.97 1.28
C PRO A 586 -36.16 29.38 0.58
N ALA A 587 -36.09 30.42 -0.25
CA ALA A 587 -37.22 30.86 -1.07
C ALA A 587 -37.45 29.91 -2.25
N PHE A 588 -36.36 29.41 -2.85
CA PHE A 588 -36.35 28.42 -3.90
C PHE A 588 -34.93 27.84 -4.05
N ILE A 589 -34.80 26.83 -4.90
CA ILE A 589 -33.53 26.17 -5.22
C ILE A 589 -33.15 26.48 -6.66
N VAL A 590 -31.87 26.59 -6.95
CA VAL A 590 -31.34 26.61 -8.32
C VAL A 590 -30.39 25.44 -8.53
N ASP A 591 -30.40 24.86 -9.73
CA ASP A 591 -29.51 23.75 -10.11
C ASP A 591 -29.13 23.89 -11.59
N ASN A 592 -27.93 23.48 -11.98
CA ASN A 592 -27.48 23.54 -13.37
C ASN A 592 -28.07 22.43 -14.25
N ASP A 593 -28.68 21.42 -13.63
CA ASP A 593 -29.32 20.31 -14.31
C ASP A 593 -30.73 20.71 -14.81
N GLU A 594 -30.85 20.92 -16.12
CA GLU A 594 -32.09 21.35 -16.78
C GLU A 594 -33.25 20.37 -16.55
N THR A 595 -32.96 19.08 -16.36
CA THR A 595 -33.98 18.05 -16.12
C THR A 595 -34.72 18.24 -14.80
N LYS A 596 -34.15 19.03 -13.88
CA LYS A 596 -34.74 19.33 -12.57
C LYS A 596 -35.56 20.62 -12.56
N TRP A 597 -35.49 21.45 -13.60
CA TRP A 597 -36.17 22.74 -13.58
C TRP A 597 -37.69 22.58 -13.59
N ASN A 598 -38.38 23.45 -12.85
CA ASN A 598 -39.83 23.41 -12.63
C ASN A 598 -40.33 22.15 -11.91
N THR A 599 -39.43 21.38 -11.30
CA THR A 599 -39.79 20.29 -10.38
C THR A 599 -39.68 20.79 -8.93
N GLU A 600 -40.29 20.05 -8.00
CA GLU A 600 -40.21 20.35 -6.57
C GLU A 600 -39.41 19.29 -5.83
N LYS A 601 -38.59 19.72 -4.87
CA LYS A 601 -37.91 18.85 -3.92
C LYS A 601 -38.13 19.35 -2.50
N LEU A 602 -38.69 18.48 -1.64
CA LEU A 602 -38.99 18.79 -0.23
C LEU A 602 -39.82 20.08 -0.05
N GLY A 603 -40.74 20.34 -0.97
CA GLY A 603 -41.64 21.51 -0.94
C GLY A 603 -41.04 22.81 -1.50
N PHE A 604 -39.85 22.76 -2.10
CA PHE A 604 -39.21 23.92 -2.72
C PHE A 604 -39.06 23.73 -4.23
N LEU A 605 -39.45 24.74 -5.00
CA LEU A 605 -39.35 24.76 -6.46
C LEU A 605 -37.88 24.90 -6.90
N ILE A 606 -37.47 24.09 -7.87
CA ILE A 606 -36.15 24.14 -8.50
C ILE A 606 -36.24 24.97 -9.79
N LYS A 607 -35.38 25.98 -9.90
CA LYS A 607 -35.34 26.93 -11.02
C LYS A 607 -33.98 26.93 -11.72
N SER A 608 -33.94 27.50 -12.93
CA SER A 608 -32.68 27.86 -13.59
C SER A 608 -31.92 28.90 -12.78
N PRO A 609 -30.57 28.84 -12.70
CA PRO A 609 -29.75 29.87 -12.05
C PRO A 609 -29.93 31.27 -12.64
N GLN A 610 -30.42 31.40 -13.89
CA GLN A 610 -30.65 32.70 -14.53
C GLN A 610 -31.59 33.62 -13.72
N VAL A 611 -32.54 33.04 -12.97
CA VAL A 611 -33.45 33.78 -12.08
C VAL A 611 -32.70 34.62 -11.04
N LEU A 612 -31.47 34.27 -10.67
CA LEU A 612 -30.68 35.06 -9.72
C LEU A 612 -30.31 36.46 -10.25
N GLN A 613 -30.28 36.66 -11.57
CA GLN A 613 -30.01 37.95 -12.19
C GLN A 613 -31.22 38.90 -12.13
N GLU A 614 -32.42 38.36 -11.91
CA GLU A 614 -33.66 39.13 -11.75
C GLU A 614 -33.82 39.66 -10.31
N LEU A 615 -33.02 39.17 -9.37
CA LEU A 615 -33.08 39.56 -7.97
C LEU A 615 -32.20 40.79 -7.67
N THR A 616 -32.68 41.67 -6.79
CA THR A 616 -31.94 42.86 -6.35
C THR A 616 -30.69 42.49 -5.54
N PRO A 617 -29.47 42.86 -5.98
CA PRO A 617 -28.23 42.60 -5.23
C PRO A 617 -28.30 43.13 -3.79
N GLY A 618 -27.82 42.32 -2.83
CA GLY A 618 -27.81 42.67 -1.40
C GLY A 618 -29.08 42.33 -0.62
N GLN A 619 -30.20 42.02 -1.31
CA GLN A 619 -31.44 41.55 -0.67
C GLN A 619 -31.54 40.03 -0.56
N TYR A 620 -30.64 39.30 -1.22
CA TYR A 620 -30.60 37.84 -1.20
C TYR A 620 -29.19 37.34 -0.95
N ARG A 621 -29.10 36.09 -0.48
CA ARG A 621 -27.85 35.35 -0.34
C ARG A 621 -27.99 33.98 -0.98
N VAL A 622 -26.98 33.60 -1.76
CA VAL A 622 -26.88 32.25 -2.33
C VAL A 622 -26.06 31.37 -1.40
N ILE A 623 -26.58 30.20 -1.06
CA ILE A 623 -25.84 29.18 -0.30
C ILE A 623 -25.62 27.97 -1.21
N ILE A 624 -24.36 27.70 -1.55
CA ILE A 624 -23.98 26.61 -2.44
C ILE A 624 -24.01 25.29 -1.65
N CYS A 625 -24.93 24.41 -2.04
CA CYS A 625 -25.17 23.08 -1.46
C CYS A 625 -24.80 21.98 -2.47
N ASN A 626 -23.61 22.07 -3.08
CA ASN A 626 -23.09 21.08 -4.02
C ASN A 626 -21.59 20.78 -3.78
N ALA A 627 -21.18 19.53 -3.97
CA ALA A 627 -19.77 19.12 -3.83
C ALA A 627 -18.87 19.74 -4.91
N ALA A 628 -19.43 20.12 -6.06
CA ALA A 628 -18.77 20.87 -7.12
C ALA A 628 -18.91 22.41 -6.93
N TYR A 629 -18.78 22.88 -5.68
CA TYR A 629 -19.02 24.30 -5.34
C TYR A 629 -18.07 25.28 -6.05
N ASP A 630 -16.85 24.86 -6.41
CA ASP A 630 -15.87 25.72 -7.09
C ASP A 630 -16.32 26.16 -8.49
N GLU A 631 -17.04 25.30 -9.19
CA GLU A 631 -17.58 25.60 -10.52
C GLU A 631 -18.78 26.54 -10.41
N ILE A 632 -19.66 26.28 -9.44
CA ILE A 632 -20.83 27.11 -9.15
C ILE A 632 -20.40 28.49 -8.64
N ALA A 633 -19.39 28.58 -7.78
CA ALA A 633 -18.83 29.84 -7.31
C ALA A 633 -18.30 30.68 -8.48
N ARG A 634 -17.55 30.08 -9.40
CA ARG A 634 -17.08 30.74 -10.63
C ARG A 634 -18.23 31.15 -11.57
N GLN A 635 -19.31 30.38 -11.61
CA GLN A 635 -20.52 30.74 -12.34
C GLN A 635 -21.19 31.97 -11.71
N LEU A 636 -21.39 31.98 -10.39
CA LEU A 636 -21.98 33.11 -9.67
C LEU A 636 -21.17 34.40 -9.84
N GLU A 637 -19.84 34.33 -9.75
CA GLU A 637 -18.98 35.49 -9.99
C GLU A 637 -19.09 36.00 -11.43
N ARG A 638 -19.16 35.10 -12.43
CA ARG A 638 -19.42 35.48 -13.85
C ARG A 638 -20.79 36.13 -14.03
N MET A 639 -21.77 35.72 -13.24
CA MET A 639 -23.11 36.32 -13.22
C MET A 639 -23.16 37.64 -12.42
N GLY A 640 -22.04 38.09 -11.83
CA GLY A 640 -21.95 39.31 -11.02
C GLY A 640 -22.45 39.14 -9.58
N ILE A 641 -22.72 37.91 -9.15
CA ILE A 641 -23.28 37.58 -7.83
C ILE A 641 -22.13 37.34 -6.85
N LYS A 642 -21.97 38.27 -5.90
CA LYS A 642 -20.87 38.24 -4.93
C LYS A 642 -21.28 37.80 -3.53
N ASP A 643 -22.55 37.94 -3.17
CA ASP A 643 -23.07 37.56 -1.85
C ASP A 643 -23.51 36.09 -1.83
N TYR A 644 -22.51 35.20 -1.82
CA TYR A 644 -22.73 33.77 -1.66
C TYR A 644 -21.80 33.13 -0.63
N ARG A 645 -22.28 32.05 -0.03
CA ARG A 645 -21.57 31.19 0.92
C ARG A 645 -21.60 29.75 0.44
N ILE A 646 -20.66 28.94 0.90
CA ILE A 646 -20.56 27.52 0.57
C ILE A 646 -20.94 26.72 1.82
N TYR A 647 -21.94 25.86 1.69
CA TYR A 647 -22.31 24.94 2.74
C TYR A 647 -21.48 23.67 2.64
N GLN A 648 -20.72 23.36 3.69
CA GLN A 648 -20.02 22.08 3.81
C GLN A 648 -20.35 21.41 5.14
N ARG A 649 -20.83 20.17 5.06
CA ARG A 649 -21.22 19.38 6.22
C ARG A 649 -20.09 19.22 7.25
N ALA A 650 -18.87 18.92 6.81
CA ALA A 650 -17.74 18.67 7.71
C ALA A 650 -17.38 19.91 8.56
N PHE A 651 -17.38 21.10 7.96
CA PHE A 651 -17.11 22.36 8.69
C PHE A 651 -18.29 22.77 9.57
N ASP A 652 -19.50 22.50 9.12
CA ASP A 652 -20.73 22.83 9.84
C ASP A 652 -20.95 21.96 11.08
N GLU A 653 -20.54 20.69 11.04
CA GLU A 653 -20.51 19.77 12.19
C GLU A 653 -19.43 20.17 13.20
N MET A 654 -18.30 20.74 12.75
CA MET A 654 -17.23 21.26 13.63
C MET A 654 -17.62 22.51 14.42
N LEU A 655 -18.62 23.28 13.97
CA LEU A 655 -19.10 24.49 14.65
C LEU A 655 -20.15 24.21 15.75
N GLY A 656 -20.61 22.96 15.89
CA GLY A 656 -21.59 22.57 16.89
C GLY A 656 -20.94 22.25 18.24
N ASN A 657 -21.18 23.11 19.23
CA ASN A 657 -20.84 22.97 20.66
C ASN A 657 -19.35 23.14 21.02
N VAL A 658 -18.94 24.37 21.31
CA VAL A 658 -17.76 24.64 22.13
C VAL A 658 -18.14 25.68 23.19
N GLU A 659 -18.18 25.25 24.45
CA GLU A 659 -18.17 26.15 25.60
C GLU A 659 -16.78 26.77 25.72
N ILE A 660 -16.71 28.10 25.71
CA ILE A 660 -15.49 28.85 26.01
C ILE A 660 -15.23 28.68 27.52
N ILE A 661 -14.22 27.90 27.90
CA ILE A 661 -13.81 27.74 29.31
C ILE A 661 -13.00 28.98 29.73
N PRO A 662 -13.53 29.89 30.57
CA PRO A 662 -12.74 31.00 31.08
C PRO A 662 -11.77 30.48 32.14
N HIS A 663 -10.46 30.75 31.99
CA HIS A 663 -9.46 30.32 32.96
C HIS A 663 -9.28 31.33 34.10
N SER A 664 -9.19 30.79 35.31
CA SER A 664 -9.50 31.43 36.60
C SER A 664 -8.41 32.31 37.23
N ASN A 665 -7.40 32.76 36.48
CA ASN A 665 -6.34 33.66 37.00
C ASN A 665 -5.77 34.68 35.99
N GLY A 666 -6.37 34.80 34.80
CA GLY A 666 -5.93 35.79 33.78
C GLY A 666 -4.69 35.43 32.96
N LYS A 667 -4.12 34.22 33.11
CA LYS A 667 -3.01 33.68 32.27
C LYS A 667 -3.37 32.32 31.67
N TYR A 668 -2.78 31.98 30.52
CA TYR A 668 -2.87 30.69 29.84
C TYR A 668 -1.94 29.66 30.49
N ASN A 669 -2.22 28.34 30.47
CA ASN A 669 -1.28 27.37 31.07
C ASN A 669 -0.09 27.14 30.14
N ILE A 670 -0.34 26.88 28.85
CA ILE A 670 0.70 26.66 27.84
C ILE A 670 0.62 27.72 26.74
N GLY A 671 1.67 28.52 26.62
CA GLY A 671 1.90 29.46 25.53
C GLY A 671 2.79 28.87 24.44
N TYR A 672 2.52 29.23 23.19
CA TYR A 672 3.38 28.87 22.05
C TYR A 672 3.71 30.09 21.19
N VAL A 673 5.00 30.31 20.92
CA VAL A 673 5.49 31.40 20.06
C VAL A 673 6.51 30.84 19.08
N THR A 674 6.49 31.30 17.84
CA THR A 674 7.44 30.84 16.81
C THR A 674 8.16 32.00 16.15
N GLY A 675 9.44 31.81 15.83
CA GLY A 675 10.23 32.83 15.14
C GLY A 675 11.50 32.29 14.53
N VAL A 676 12.08 33.07 13.62
CA VAL A 676 13.42 32.79 13.08
C VAL A 676 14.48 33.09 14.16
N PHE A 677 14.31 34.14 14.97
CA PHE A 677 15.25 34.50 16.04
C PHE A 677 16.69 34.80 15.58
N ASP A 678 16.89 35.15 14.31
CA ASP A 678 18.20 35.49 13.74
C ASP A 678 18.73 36.85 14.24
N LEU A 679 20.05 36.97 14.38
CA LEU A 679 20.73 38.15 14.96
C LEU A 679 20.03 38.64 16.24
N PHE A 680 19.87 37.75 17.21
CA PHE A 680 19.00 37.91 18.37
C PHE A 680 19.11 39.31 19.03
N HIS A 681 18.00 40.04 19.06
CA HIS A 681 17.93 41.43 19.52
C HIS A 681 16.75 41.65 20.48
N ILE A 682 16.62 42.87 21.01
CA ILE A 682 15.62 43.22 22.03
C ILE A 682 14.16 42.96 21.59
N GLY A 683 13.88 42.95 20.29
CA GLY A 683 12.55 42.64 19.76
C GLY A 683 12.16 41.18 20.00
N HIS A 684 13.07 40.25 19.72
CA HIS A 684 12.90 38.83 20.05
C HIS A 684 12.78 38.59 21.55
N LEU A 685 13.58 39.29 22.36
CA LEU A 685 13.48 39.18 23.81
C LEU A 685 12.12 39.69 24.33
N ASN A 686 11.60 40.79 23.76
CA ASN A 686 10.33 41.37 24.18
C ASN A 686 9.12 40.50 23.84
N ILE A 687 9.07 39.89 22.66
CA ILE A 687 7.97 38.98 22.32
C ILE A 687 7.96 37.77 23.25
N LEU A 688 9.13 37.15 23.49
CA LEU A 688 9.26 36.03 24.43
C LEU A 688 8.85 36.43 25.87
N ARG A 689 9.29 37.60 26.33
CA ARG A 689 8.94 38.14 27.66
C ARG A 689 7.43 38.37 27.80
N LYS A 690 6.81 39.06 26.85
CA LYS A 690 5.37 39.37 26.88
C LYS A 690 4.50 38.12 26.72
N SER A 691 4.96 37.12 25.95
CA SER A 691 4.30 35.81 25.88
C SER A 691 4.35 35.10 27.23
N LYS A 692 5.50 35.08 27.90
CA LYS A 692 5.66 34.49 29.23
C LYS A 692 4.87 35.22 30.32
N GLU A 693 4.69 36.54 30.21
CA GLU A 693 3.83 37.29 31.13
C GLU A 693 2.36 36.82 31.07
N GLN A 694 1.92 36.25 29.95
CA GLN A 694 0.56 35.79 29.69
C GLN A 694 0.37 34.27 29.81
N CYS A 695 1.43 33.49 30.08
CA CYS A 695 1.30 32.04 30.26
C CYS A 695 2.17 31.49 31.40
N GLU A 696 1.77 30.35 31.96
CA GLU A 696 2.53 29.65 32.99
C GLU A 696 3.75 28.92 32.41
N TYR A 697 3.63 28.37 31.19
CA TYR A 697 4.67 27.63 30.49
C TYR A 697 4.79 28.04 29.03
N LEU A 698 5.94 28.57 28.59
CA LEU A 698 6.18 29.07 27.24
C LEU A 698 7.05 28.12 26.42
N ILE A 699 6.51 27.66 25.30
CA ILE A 699 7.22 26.92 24.26
C ILE A 699 7.62 27.88 23.13
N ALA A 700 8.90 27.94 22.79
CA ALA A 700 9.44 28.72 21.68
C ALA A 700 9.85 27.81 20.50
N GLY A 701 9.21 27.95 19.34
CA GLY A 701 9.57 27.24 18.11
C GLY A 701 10.57 28.04 17.26
N VAL A 702 11.76 27.50 17.08
CA VAL A 702 12.85 28.09 16.28
C VAL A 702 12.85 27.49 14.89
N LEU A 703 12.69 28.32 13.86
CA LEU A 703 12.65 27.85 12.46
C LEU A 703 14.03 27.34 12.02
N THR A 704 14.05 26.19 11.33
CA THR A 704 15.24 25.67 10.62
C THR A 704 15.71 26.64 9.53
N ASP A 705 16.97 26.52 9.11
CA ASP A 705 17.54 27.42 8.10
C ASP A 705 16.78 27.32 6.78
N GLU A 706 16.43 26.10 6.37
CA GLU A 706 15.71 25.78 5.13
C GLU A 706 14.28 26.36 5.16
N LEU A 707 13.59 26.23 6.30
CA LEU A 707 12.25 26.77 6.46
C LEU A 707 12.26 28.30 6.49
N ALA A 708 13.21 28.91 7.19
CA ALA A 708 13.37 30.37 7.21
C ALA A 708 13.69 30.93 5.82
N GLU A 709 14.54 30.24 5.05
CA GLU A 709 14.85 30.58 3.67
C GLU A 709 13.62 30.46 2.75
N HIS A 710 12.82 29.41 2.91
CA HIS A 710 11.57 29.25 2.17
C HIS A 710 10.52 30.32 2.51
N ASP A 711 10.24 30.54 3.81
CA ASP A 711 9.15 31.40 4.27
C ASP A 711 9.46 32.89 4.15
N LYS A 712 10.72 33.28 4.37
CA LYS A 712 11.16 34.69 4.37
C LYS A 712 12.02 35.06 3.17
N ARG A 713 12.28 34.11 2.26
CA ARG A 713 13.15 34.25 1.06
C ARG A 713 14.57 34.72 1.41
N LYS A 714 15.01 34.43 2.63
CA LYS A 714 16.29 34.86 3.19
C LYS A 714 16.80 33.82 4.18
N ARG A 715 18.00 33.30 3.93
CA ARG A 715 18.68 32.42 4.86
C ARG A 715 19.16 33.21 6.10
N PRO A 716 18.95 32.68 7.33
CA PRO A 716 19.50 33.27 8.56
C PRO A 716 21.03 33.40 8.52
N PHE A 717 21.57 34.39 9.21
CA PHE A 717 23.03 34.54 9.35
C PHE A 717 23.60 33.60 10.42
N ILE A 718 22.91 33.49 11.56
CA ILE A 718 23.25 32.57 12.65
C ILE A 718 22.60 31.21 12.35
N SER A 719 23.37 30.12 12.47
CA SER A 719 22.88 28.76 12.19
C SER A 719 21.68 28.37 13.06
N PHE A 720 20.86 27.46 12.58
CA PHE A 720 19.72 26.94 13.33
C PHE A 720 20.12 26.42 14.72
N GLU A 721 21.21 25.66 14.83
CA GLU A 721 21.70 25.08 16.08
C GLU A 721 22.07 26.17 17.10
N GLU A 722 22.77 27.21 16.65
CA GLU A 722 23.14 28.36 17.49
C GLU A 722 21.92 29.17 17.91
N ARG A 723 20.97 29.43 17.01
CA ARG A 723 19.72 30.14 17.33
C ARG A 723 18.89 29.36 18.34
N LEU A 724 18.78 28.04 18.17
CA LEU A 724 18.08 27.17 19.12
C LEU A 724 18.76 27.21 20.50
N ALA A 725 20.09 27.08 20.55
CA ALA A 725 20.84 27.15 21.80
C ALA A 725 20.67 28.52 22.50
N ILE A 726 20.68 29.62 21.76
CA ILE A 726 20.42 30.97 22.31
C ILE A 726 19.03 31.03 22.93
N VAL A 727 17.99 30.62 22.19
CA VAL A 727 16.59 30.68 22.65
C VAL A 727 16.36 29.79 23.87
N GLN A 728 17.00 28.62 23.94
CA GLN A 728 16.95 27.73 25.10
C GLN A 728 17.47 28.36 26.40
N GLN A 729 18.40 29.31 26.31
CA GLN A 729 19.00 29.99 27.47
C GLN A 729 18.25 31.27 27.88
N ILE A 730 17.19 31.65 27.17
CA ILE A 730 16.40 32.82 27.52
C ILE A 730 15.50 32.50 28.72
N LYS A 731 15.67 33.26 29.81
CA LYS A 731 14.93 33.11 31.08
C LYS A 731 13.39 33.00 30.94
N TYR A 732 12.82 33.56 29.87
CA TYR A 732 11.38 33.56 29.62
C TYR A 732 10.87 32.32 28.89
N VAL A 733 11.76 31.46 28.37
CA VAL A 733 11.42 30.27 27.59
C VAL A 733 11.61 29.04 28.46
N ASP A 734 10.55 28.26 28.66
CA ASP A 734 10.63 27.00 29.44
C ASP A 734 11.05 25.82 28.56
N ARG A 735 10.75 25.88 27.25
CA ARG A 735 11.15 24.88 26.26
C ARG A 735 11.34 25.51 24.88
N ALA A 736 12.47 25.24 24.23
CA ALA A 736 12.65 25.57 22.82
C ALA A 736 12.63 24.31 21.94
N ILE A 737 12.00 24.38 20.78
CA ILE A 737 11.86 23.25 19.83
C ILE A 737 12.20 23.69 18.40
N ALA A 738 12.56 22.73 17.55
CA ALA A 738 12.74 22.94 16.12
C ALA A 738 11.39 23.12 15.40
N VAL A 739 11.35 24.02 14.43
CA VAL A 739 10.24 24.16 13.48
C VAL A 739 10.77 23.93 12.07
N ASP A 740 10.26 22.92 11.40
CA ASP A 740 10.62 22.49 10.04
C ASP A 740 9.36 22.37 9.16
N PHE A 741 9.52 21.87 7.93
CA PHE A 741 8.41 21.71 6.99
C PHE A 741 7.32 20.73 7.45
N HIS A 742 7.58 19.91 8.47
CA HIS A 742 6.62 18.93 9.00
C HIS A 742 5.71 19.51 10.09
N ASN A 743 6.09 20.63 10.74
CA ASN A 743 5.32 21.24 11.83
C ASN A 743 5.10 22.76 11.68
N THR A 744 5.23 23.31 10.46
CA THR A 744 5.08 24.75 10.17
C THR A 744 3.67 25.27 10.46
N ASN A 745 2.64 24.43 10.28
CA ASN A 745 1.24 24.80 10.48
C ASN A 745 0.90 24.87 11.98
N LYS A 746 0.35 26.01 12.44
CA LYS A 746 -0.03 26.22 13.85
C LYS A 746 -1.07 25.20 14.34
N LEU A 747 -1.96 24.73 13.46
CA LEU A 747 -2.94 23.70 13.80
C LEU A 747 -2.28 22.33 14.07
N GLU A 748 -1.29 21.96 13.26
CA GLU A 748 -0.51 20.73 13.46
C GLU A 748 0.38 20.85 14.70
N ALA A 749 0.96 22.02 14.92
CA ALA A 749 1.70 22.32 16.15
C ALA A 749 0.79 22.21 17.39
N TRP A 750 -0.47 22.63 17.32
CA TRP A 750 -1.43 22.45 18.41
C TRP A 750 -1.71 20.96 18.69
N LYS A 751 -1.86 20.12 17.66
CA LYS A 751 -2.09 18.68 17.87
C LYS A 751 -0.98 18.03 18.69
N GLN A 752 0.26 18.47 18.48
CA GLN A 752 1.45 17.93 19.13
C GLN A 752 1.72 18.57 20.50
N LEU A 753 1.60 19.89 20.59
CA LEU A 753 2.02 20.67 21.76
C LEU A 753 0.86 20.97 22.72
N ARG A 754 -0.39 20.87 22.25
CA ARG A 754 -1.62 21.17 22.99
C ARG A 754 -1.56 22.49 23.75
N TYR A 755 -1.08 23.54 23.08
CA TYR A 755 -0.95 24.86 23.68
C TYR A 755 -2.32 25.54 23.85
N ASP A 756 -2.48 26.33 24.90
CA ASP A 756 -3.70 27.08 25.21
C ASP A 756 -3.75 28.43 24.49
N CYS A 757 -2.59 29.00 24.14
CA CYS A 757 -2.54 30.24 23.36
C CYS A 757 -1.30 30.30 22.46
N HIS A 758 -1.52 30.69 21.20
CA HIS A 758 -0.45 31.05 20.29
C HIS A 758 -0.19 32.56 20.30
N PHE A 759 1.06 32.97 20.53
CA PHE A 759 1.47 34.36 20.52
C PHE A 759 2.14 34.73 19.20
N SER A 760 1.73 35.86 18.62
CA SER A 760 2.32 36.43 17.40
C SER A 760 2.63 37.91 17.56
N GLY A 761 3.53 38.46 16.74
CA GLY A 761 3.62 39.90 16.54
C GLY A 761 2.40 40.47 15.79
N THR A 762 2.10 41.75 16.00
CA THR A 762 1.01 42.50 15.33
C THR A 762 1.18 42.65 13.82
N ASP A 763 2.37 42.38 13.28
CA ASP A 763 2.68 42.51 11.84
C ASP A 763 1.85 41.58 10.93
N HIS A 764 1.11 40.62 11.53
CA HIS A 764 0.30 39.61 10.85
C HIS A 764 -1.18 39.59 11.31
N GLU A 765 -1.63 40.62 12.05
CA GLU A 765 -2.94 40.65 12.72
C GLU A 765 -4.14 40.49 11.77
N GLN A 766 -4.11 41.12 10.60
CA GLN A 766 -5.20 40.99 9.61
C GLN A 766 -5.17 39.67 8.83
N GLU A 767 -4.03 38.99 8.74
CA GLU A 767 -3.86 37.77 7.95
C GLU A 767 -4.37 36.52 8.70
N TRP A 768 -4.45 36.56 10.03
CA TRP A 768 -4.58 35.37 10.87
C TRP A 768 -5.90 35.29 11.67
N TYR A 769 -6.84 36.20 11.43
CA TYR A 769 -8.16 36.21 12.06
C TYR A 769 -8.90 34.86 11.93
N TRP A 770 -8.82 34.21 10.77
CA TRP A 770 -9.42 32.90 10.52
C TRP A 770 -8.77 31.76 11.30
N LEU A 771 -7.43 31.80 11.47
CA LEU A 771 -6.66 30.81 12.23
C LEU A 771 -6.92 30.94 13.73
N GLN A 772 -7.06 32.18 14.23
CA GLN A 772 -7.48 32.46 15.61
C GLN A 772 -8.85 31.80 15.90
N LYS A 773 -9.82 31.94 14.99
CA LYS A 773 -11.13 31.26 15.13
C LYS A 773 -11.03 29.74 15.12
N GLN A 774 -10.18 29.15 14.27
CA GLN A 774 -9.95 27.70 14.27
C GLN A 774 -9.36 27.21 15.60
N LEU A 775 -8.34 27.90 16.13
CA LEU A 775 -7.76 27.55 17.42
C LEU A 775 -8.80 27.65 18.55
N GLN A 776 -9.67 28.65 18.51
CA GLN A 776 -10.74 28.83 19.52
C GLN A 776 -11.70 27.63 19.57
N THR A 777 -12.03 27.03 18.42
CA THR A 777 -12.85 25.81 18.39
C THR A 777 -12.16 24.59 19.03
N LEU A 778 -10.82 24.63 19.11
CA LEU A 778 -10.01 23.58 19.71
C LEU A 778 -9.68 23.86 21.18
N GLY A 779 -10.26 24.90 21.78
CA GLY A 779 -9.97 25.32 23.15
C GLY A 779 -8.64 26.08 23.30
N SER A 780 -8.08 26.61 22.21
CA SER A 780 -6.84 27.38 22.18
C SER A 780 -7.10 28.80 21.68
N ASN A 781 -6.34 29.81 22.10
CA ASN A 781 -6.49 31.18 21.60
C ASN A 781 -5.29 31.63 20.76
N MET A 782 -5.39 32.81 20.15
CA MET A 782 -4.27 33.49 19.50
C MET A 782 -4.23 34.93 19.96
N GLU A 783 -3.08 35.39 20.46
CA GLU A 783 -2.89 36.75 21.00
C GLU A 783 -1.79 37.47 20.22
N PHE A 784 -2.03 38.74 19.92
CA PHE A 784 -1.08 39.58 19.17
C PHE A 784 -0.33 40.52 20.12
N ILE A 785 0.99 40.44 20.08
CA ILE A 785 1.92 41.22 20.88
C ILE A 785 2.42 42.40 20.03
N PRO A 786 2.29 43.65 20.50
CA PRO A 786 2.76 44.82 19.76
C PRO A 786 4.24 44.73 19.41
N TYR A 787 4.55 44.98 18.13
CA TYR A 787 5.90 44.95 17.59
C TYR A 787 6.82 45.99 18.26
N THR A 788 8.11 45.66 18.42
CA THR A 788 9.11 46.59 18.97
C THR A 788 9.87 47.28 17.82
N GLU A 789 9.63 48.57 17.58
CA GLU A 789 10.10 49.31 16.39
C GLU A 789 11.62 49.59 16.32
N SER A 790 12.41 49.36 17.38
CA SER A 790 13.79 49.86 17.47
C SER A 790 14.80 49.14 16.55
N THR A 791 14.81 47.80 16.57
CA THR A 791 15.81 46.96 15.88
C THR A 791 15.13 45.74 15.27
N SER A 792 15.40 45.45 13.98
CA SER A 792 14.96 44.23 13.29
C SER A 792 16.16 43.51 12.66
N SER A 793 16.11 42.17 12.57
CA SER A 793 17.17 41.36 11.93
C SER A 793 17.46 41.82 10.50
N THR A 794 16.42 42.21 9.74
CA THR A 794 16.59 42.78 8.39
C THR A 794 17.41 44.08 8.39
N LYS A 795 17.17 44.98 9.35
CA LYS A 795 17.91 46.24 9.48
C LYS A 795 19.37 46.00 9.89
N LEU A 796 19.62 45.06 10.80
CA LEU A 796 20.97 44.66 11.21
C LEU A 796 21.75 44.05 10.05
N GLN A 797 21.16 43.09 9.32
CA GLN A 797 21.77 42.49 8.12
C GLN A 797 22.11 43.55 7.06
N GLN A 798 21.21 44.52 6.81
CA GLN A 798 21.46 45.61 5.87
C GLN A 798 22.62 46.51 6.29
N MET A 799 22.79 46.78 7.60
CA MET A 799 23.91 47.59 8.12
C MET A 799 25.24 46.83 8.07
N ILE A 800 25.22 45.54 8.41
CA ILE A 800 26.39 44.64 8.32
C ILE A 800 26.86 44.58 6.85
N ASN A 801 25.95 44.33 5.92
CA ASN A 801 26.26 44.27 4.48
C ASN A 801 26.70 45.62 3.88
N LYS A 802 26.31 46.75 4.48
CA LYS A 802 26.76 48.09 4.06
C LYS A 802 28.17 48.46 4.55
N THR A 803 28.71 47.75 5.54
CA THR A 803 29.97 48.12 6.20
C THR A 803 31.08 47.09 5.96
N LEU A 804 30.72 45.88 5.51
CA LEU A 804 31.64 44.77 5.20
C LEU A 804 31.86 44.54 3.68
N ILE A 805 31.37 45.46 2.84
CA ILE A 805 31.66 45.52 1.39
C ILE A 805 32.32 46.86 1.09
#